data_AF-A0AAD5J3F2-F1
#
_entry.id   AF-A0AAD5J3F2-F1
#
_cell.length_a   1.000
_cell.length_b   1.000
_cell.length_c   1.000
_cell.angle_alpha   90.00
_cell.angle_beta   90.00
_cell.angle_gamma   90.00
#
_symmetry.space_group_name_H-M   'P 1'
#
loop_
_entity.id
_entity.type
_entity.pdbx_description
1 polymer ?
#
loop_
_entity_poly.entity_id
_entity_poly.type
_entity_poly.pdbx_seq_one_letter_code
_entity_poly.pdbx_strand_id
1 'polypeptide(L)'
;MSLSTLFLSWIEVKSLILWRGMILLAIPCMIILIVSIGPPITKNLMDSELPRRILVDTDVDTDDVFALFYLLKQNKSEFDLQAITINANGWSDGGHAINHIYDILFMMDKDHIPVGVGGEGGILPNGTILPNVGGFLPIIDQGMSTAGGCRYRQAIWVGPNGRQDINSNFGLRKAFLPQGSRKYTPLEQPTAQQVMRNAISAGLTTVFLIGSHTNFAIFLMSNPHLKKNVEHIYVMGGAIRSNCSNGTNSTRSESEQCSSIGNLVPKDSNPYAEFNIFSDPFAAYTVLHSGIPVTLIPLDATRTIPVSKDFFVELEKRQNTYEAQYCYQSLKIIRDNWSTDRFHEDYNMWDYFMVGTALSIMHNSQSYNGENEFSEMEYMNITVVTSNEPYGISDGSNPLIDGLAVPKFDVQKNGVHAGHVQMGMRDPFCSRIGKGKCQDGYMKEVSGPEAVRVLVATKAKPSHDSGSLLEKEFYESFLDVLSSLKQTGRFNISTQFPYYKEVVYKPDFGEKIMGKPVVYDMDLSSGDFLALLYLLKLPVELINLKGILVSSTGWATSATVDVVYDLLHMMGRDDIPVGLGDVFAVGQVHPTFPAIGDCKYAKAIPQGSGGLLDSDTLYGLARDLPRSPRRYTAENSVKSGAPRDTNHPELRQPSEVDVWKSIVESLDPGSKITILTNGPLTNLAKIIHSENSTSVIQEVYIVGGNIDNDTNKGNVFTVSSNEHAEFNIFLDPLAAKAVFESKLNITLIPLQLQKRVSSFCAILNKLGTKSGTPESAFSKGLLSRLWQLQLRHSSYHHVDIFLGEILGAVILGGHSHLNLTYNFKPLKIVADGGISNVGQIIIDEEQGKLVKVMESVNVAAYYDHFAEVLRDQNQSAVIGSFQEQEDIWNTPPKQNI
;
A
#
# COMPACT_ATOMS: atom_id res chain seq x y z
N MET A 1 54.72 -39.08 -30.02
CA MET A 1 54.34 -39.78 -31.27
C MET A 1 53.41 -38.85 -32.03
N SER A 2 53.96 -38.13 -33.01
CA SER A 2 53.62 -38.22 -34.46
C SER A 2 52.42 -37.33 -34.84
N LEU A 3 52.63 -36.10 -35.34
CA LEU A 3 52.85 -35.71 -36.77
C LEU A 3 51.60 -36.01 -37.64
N SER A 4 51.05 -35.14 -38.49
CA SER A 4 51.63 -34.13 -39.43
C SER A 4 50.45 -33.46 -40.19
N THR A 5 50.27 -32.12 -40.22
CA THR A 5 50.80 -31.07 -41.14
C THR A 5 50.37 -31.12 -42.62
N LEU A 6 49.91 -29.96 -43.14
CA LEU A 6 50.29 -29.30 -44.42
C LEU A 6 49.51 -27.95 -44.50
N PHE A 7 49.97 -26.77 -44.96
CA PHE A 7 51.25 -26.10 -45.34
C PHE A 7 50.80 -24.74 -45.96
N LEU A 8 51.27 -23.52 -45.63
CA LEU A 8 52.36 -22.67 -46.20
C LEU A 8 51.99 -21.20 -45.81
N SER A 9 52.70 -20.40 -45.01
CA SER A 9 53.91 -19.54 -45.21
C SER A 9 53.91 -18.64 -46.46
N TRP A 10 54.39 -17.39 -46.55
CA TRP A 10 55.09 -16.37 -45.73
C TRP A 10 55.32 -15.13 -46.66
N ILE A 11 55.90 -14.02 -46.15
CA ILE A 11 56.84 -13.04 -46.80
C ILE A 11 56.48 -11.52 -46.77
N GLU A 12 57.26 -10.80 -45.93
CA GLU A 12 58.05 -9.54 -46.10
C GLU A 12 57.46 -8.27 -46.78
N VAL A 13 57.47 -7.06 -46.17
CA VAL A 13 58.55 -6.12 -45.74
C VAL A 13 59.16 -5.24 -46.87
N LYS A 14 59.09 -3.90 -46.64
CA LYS A 14 59.88 -2.76 -47.18
C LYS A 14 59.62 -2.21 -48.61
N SER A 15 59.29 -0.90 -48.69
CA SER A 15 60.21 0.19 -49.10
C SER A 15 59.43 1.52 -49.28
N LEU A 16 59.68 2.59 -48.53
CA LEU A 16 60.74 3.63 -48.67
C LEU A 16 60.40 4.79 -49.65
N ILE A 17 60.11 5.96 -49.05
CA ILE A 17 60.62 7.32 -49.38
C ILE A 17 60.27 7.95 -50.74
N LEU A 18 59.62 9.12 -50.67
CA LEU A 18 59.92 10.35 -51.43
C LEU A 18 59.51 11.56 -50.55
N TRP A 19 60.50 12.20 -49.89
CA TRP A 19 60.90 13.62 -50.09
C TRP A 19 59.79 14.66 -49.83
N ARG A 20 59.78 15.54 -48.82
CA ARG A 20 60.75 16.53 -48.24
C ARG A 20 60.14 17.95 -48.36
N GLY A 21 60.05 18.65 -47.23
CA GLY A 21 60.12 20.13 -47.10
C GLY A 21 58.79 20.89 -47.19
N MET A 22 58.29 21.56 -46.14
CA MET A 22 58.78 22.74 -45.38
C MET A 22 57.99 24.01 -45.77
N ILE A 23 57.27 24.63 -44.81
CA ILE A 23 57.35 26.07 -44.42
C ILE A 23 56.06 26.56 -43.72
N LEU A 24 56.32 27.29 -42.63
CA LEU A 24 55.44 28.02 -41.71
C LEU A 24 55.18 29.47 -42.20
N LEU A 25 54.07 30.06 -41.72
CA LEU A 25 53.83 31.50 -41.41
C LEU A 25 53.30 32.49 -42.49
N ALA A 26 52.10 33.04 -42.18
CA ALA A 26 51.77 34.48 -42.02
C ALA A 26 51.04 35.33 -43.12
N ILE A 27 49.79 35.75 -42.78
CA ILE A 27 49.19 37.14 -42.83
C ILE A 27 48.57 37.64 -44.20
N PRO A 28 47.48 38.48 -44.29
CA PRO A 28 46.16 38.56 -43.61
C PRO A 28 44.95 39.16 -44.48
N CYS A 29 43.77 39.32 -43.85
CA CYS A 29 42.74 40.39 -43.98
C CYS A 29 41.96 40.78 -45.28
N MET A 30 40.61 40.79 -45.10
CA MET A 30 39.61 41.81 -45.55
C MET A 30 39.21 41.80 -47.04
N ILE A 31 37.94 41.91 -47.49
CA ILE A 31 36.74 42.56 -46.93
C ILE A 31 35.50 42.33 -47.86
N ILE A 32 34.29 42.32 -47.28
CA ILE A 32 32.98 42.82 -47.80
C ILE A 32 32.06 41.97 -48.74
N LEU A 33 30.86 41.75 -48.19
CA LEU A 33 29.49 41.62 -48.74
C LEU A 33 29.23 40.77 -50.00
N ILE A 34 28.35 39.77 -49.83
CA ILE A 34 27.01 39.73 -50.46
C ILE A 34 26.06 38.95 -49.53
N VAL A 35 25.03 39.64 -49.06
CA VAL A 35 23.78 39.05 -48.56
C VAL A 35 22.94 38.71 -49.79
N SER A 36 22.41 37.48 -49.90
CA SER A 36 21.02 37.18 -50.33
C SER A 36 20.80 35.72 -50.74
N ILE A 37 19.83 35.10 -50.04
CA ILE A 37 18.81 34.16 -50.56
C ILE A 37 19.28 32.78 -51.06
N GLY A 38 19.15 31.79 -50.19
CA GLY A 38 18.93 30.38 -50.54
C GLY A 38 17.69 29.86 -49.80
N PRO A 39 16.80 29.06 -50.41
CA PRO A 39 15.53 28.65 -49.82
C PRO A 39 15.75 27.74 -48.61
N PRO A 40 14.79 27.68 -47.65
CA PRO A 40 14.89 26.74 -46.55
C PRO A 40 14.88 25.33 -47.14
N ILE A 41 15.92 24.56 -46.85
CA ILE A 41 15.93 23.13 -47.07
C ILE A 41 14.79 22.58 -46.21
N THR A 42 13.68 22.25 -46.87
CA THR A 42 12.60 21.48 -46.28
C THR A 42 13.20 20.17 -45.80
N LYS A 43 13.23 20.02 -44.47
CA LYS A 43 13.58 18.77 -43.79
C LYS A 43 12.40 17.79 -43.96
N ASN A 44 12.11 17.42 -45.21
CA ASN A 44 11.15 16.37 -45.56
C ASN A 44 11.95 15.15 -46.00
N LEU A 45 12.35 14.36 -45.02
CA LEU A 45 12.82 12.98 -45.19
C LEU A 45 12.44 12.22 -43.92
N MET A 46 11.23 11.67 -43.96
CA MET A 46 10.76 10.49 -43.21
C MET A 46 11.38 10.26 -41.82
N ASP A 47 10.99 11.06 -40.82
CA ASP A 47 10.90 10.54 -39.46
C ASP A 47 9.54 9.83 -39.38
N SER A 48 9.53 8.49 -39.43
CA SER A 48 8.48 7.77 -38.72
C SER A 48 8.74 8.07 -37.25
N GLU A 49 8.06 9.07 -36.68
CA GLU A 49 8.28 9.47 -35.29
C GLU A 49 8.15 8.22 -34.40
N LEU A 50 9.24 7.87 -33.71
CA LEU A 50 9.23 6.81 -32.71
C LEU A 50 8.15 7.16 -31.66
N PRO A 51 7.43 6.16 -31.13
CA PRO A 51 6.36 6.42 -30.18
C PRO A 51 6.91 7.15 -28.95
N ARG A 52 6.11 8.06 -28.40
CA ARG A 52 6.44 8.83 -27.20
C ARG A 52 6.50 7.88 -26.01
N ARG A 53 7.67 7.82 -25.38
CA ARG A 53 7.95 6.90 -24.29
C ARG A 53 7.43 7.48 -22.98
N ILE A 54 6.61 6.72 -22.27
CA ILE A 54 5.97 7.18 -21.02
C ILE A 54 6.40 6.28 -19.86
N LEU A 55 6.73 6.89 -18.73
CA LEU A 55 6.85 6.22 -17.43
C LEU A 55 5.78 6.78 -16.49
N VAL A 56 5.08 5.91 -15.77
CA VAL A 56 4.06 6.30 -14.78
C VAL A 56 4.54 5.95 -13.37
N ASP A 57 4.55 6.91 -12.45
CA ASP A 57 4.71 6.70 -11.01
C ASP A 57 3.37 6.95 -10.30
N THR A 58 2.85 5.96 -9.61
CA THR A 58 1.44 5.87 -9.16
C THR A 58 1.34 5.32 -7.74
N ASP A 59 0.31 5.69 -6.99
CA ASP A 59 -0.05 5.06 -5.72
C ASP A 59 -1.31 4.19 -5.81
N VAL A 60 -1.69 3.79 -7.02
CA VAL A 60 -2.62 2.69 -7.37
C VAL A 60 -3.96 2.78 -6.65
N ASP A 61 -4.47 3.99 -6.48
CA ASP A 61 -5.87 4.23 -6.15
C ASP A 61 -6.74 4.03 -7.41
N THR A 62 -8.05 4.17 -7.23
CA THR A 62 -9.08 3.95 -8.22
C THR A 62 -8.92 4.86 -9.44
N ASP A 63 -8.64 6.14 -9.21
CA ASP A 63 -8.41 7.11 -10.26
C ASP A 63 -7.09 6.87 -10.99
N ASP A 64 -6.03 6.39 -10.33
CA ASP A 64 -4.83 5.92 -11.02
C ASP A 64 -5.13 4.75 -11.95
N VAL A 65 -5.92 3.77 -11.48
CA VAL A 65 -6.32 2.60 -12.28
C VAL A 65 -7.09 3.05 -13.52
N PHE A 66 -7.95 4.06 -13.40
CA PHE A 66 -8.68 4.62 -14.54
C PHE A 66 -7.73 5.34 -15.51
N ALA A 67 -6.74 6.06 -14.96
CA ALA A 67 -5.71 6.73 -15.75
C ALA A 67 -4.87 5.72 -16.54
N LEU A 68 -4.52 4.60 -15.91
CA LEU A 68 -3.83 3.48 -16.54
C LEU A 68 -4.68 2.83 -17.62
N PHE A 69 -5.97 2.56 -17.39
CA PHE A 69 -6.83 2.03 -18.46
C PHE A 69 -6.92 2.98 -19.64
N TYR A 70 -7.14 4.28 -19.39
CA TYR A 70 -7.18 5.27 -20.45
C TYR A 70 -5.86 5.33 -21.24
N LEU A 71 -4.71 5.21 -20.57
CA LEU A 71 -3.38 5.17 -21.20
C LEU A 71 -3.13 3.87 -21.99
N LEU A 72 -3.45 2.71 -21.41
CA LEU A 72 -3.21 1.39 -22.02
C LEU A 72 -4.04 1.15 -23.29
N LYS A 73 -5.12 1.92 -23.46
CA LYS A 73 -6.02 1.95 -24.61
C LYS A 73 -5.52 2.79 -25.77
N GLN A 74 -4.54 3.67 -25.53
CA GLN A 74 -4.00 4.56 -26.55
C GLN A 74 -3.19 3.82 -27.61
N ASN A 75 -3.07 4.43 -28.80
CA ASN A 75 -2.33 3.86 -29.91
C ASN A 75 -0.85 3.65 -29.55
N LYS A 76 -0.38 2.39 -29.56
CA LYS A 76 1.03 2.04 -29.24
C LYS A 76 2.04 2.66 -30.20
N SER A 77 1.63 2.96 -31.43
CA SER A 77 2.50 3.62 -32.40
C SER A 77 2.71 5.10 -32.08
N GLU A 78 1.90 5.68 -31.21
CA GLU A 78 2.01 7.08 -30.77
C GLU A 78 2.53 7.19 -29.34
N PHE A 79 2.03 6.34 -28.44
CA PHE A 79 2.35 6.35 -27.01
C PHE A 79 2.78 4.95 -26.55
N ASP A 80 3.99 4.85 -26.01
CA ASP A 80 4.59 3.58 -25.58
C ASP A 80 4.91 3.63 -24.08
N LEU A 81 4.05 3.00 -23.27
CA LEU A 81 4.22 2.87 -21.83
C LEU A 81 5.40 1.93 -21.51
N GLN A 82 6.52 2.52 -21.09
CA GLN A 82 7.77 1.83 -20.85
C GLN A 82 7.83 1.13 -19.51
N ALA A 83 7.18 1.70 -18.49
CA ALA A 83 7.33 1.28 -17.11
C ALA A 83 6.24 1.88 -16.22
N ILE A 84 5.89 1.13 -15.18
CA ILE A 84 5.06 1.59 -14.08
C ILE A 84 5.88 1.46 -12.80
N THR A 85 5.87 2.48 -11.95
CA THR A 85 6.44 2.41 -10.61
C THR A 85 5.39 2.76 -9.56
N ILE A 86 5.43 2.06 -8.44
CA ILE A 86 4.47 2.19 -7.36
C ILE A 86 5.12 2.93 -6.21
N ASN A 87 4.46 3.99 -5.77
CA ASN A 87 4.79 4.71 -4.57
C ASN A 87 3.87 4.27 -3.43
N ALA A 88 4.42 3.52 -2.47
CA ALA A 88 3.68 3.14 -1.27
C ALA A 88 3.71 4.25 -0.19
N ASN A 89 4.39 5.38 -0.39
CA ASN A 89 4.35 6.56 0.48
C ASN A 89 3.10 7.40 0.19
N GLY A 90 1.94 6.80 0.44
CA GLY A 90 0.65 7.36 0.10
C GLY A 90 -0.42 6.32 0.33
N TRP A 91 -1.35 6.22 -0.61
CA TRP A 91 -2.58 5.45 -0.59
C TRP A 91 -2.40 3.92 -0.78
N SER A 92 -1.32 3.47 -1.41
CA SER A 92 -1.06 2.04 -1.71
C SER A 92 -0.55 1.16 -0.56
N ASP A 93 -1.00 -0.10 -0.56
CA ASP A 93 -0.30 -1.27 0.01
C ASP A 93 0.53 -1.94 -1.12
N GLY A 94 1.82 -1.65 -1.20
CA GLY A 94 2.69 -2.03 -2.34
C GLY A 94 2.66 -3.50 -2.81
N GLY A 95 2.64 -4.50 -1.93
CA GLY A 95 2.55 -5.93 -2.30
C GLY A 95 1.20 -6.26 -2.96
N HIS A 96 0.11 -5.69 -2.44
CA HIS A 96 -1.21 -5.78 -3.05
C HIS A 96 -1.25 -5.00 -4.38
N ALA A 97 -0.74 -3.77 -4.40
CA ALA A 97 -0.73 -2.88 -5.55
C ALA A 97 0.05 -3.47 -6.73
N ILE A 98 1.20 -4.11 -6.49
CA ILE A 98 1.95 -4.84 -7.52
C ILE A 98 1.10 -5.92 -8.16
N ASN A 99 0.43 -6.73 -7.34
CA ASN A 99 -0.41 -7.80 -7.86
C ASN A 99 -1.64 -7.25 -8.60
N HIS A 100 -2.17 -6.09 -8.19
CA HIS A 100 -3.25 -5.39 -8.89
C HIS A 100 -2.80 -4.94 -10.29
N ILE A 101 -1.65 -4.27 -10.40
CA ILE A 101 -1.07 -3.87 -11.68
C ILE A 101 -0.76 -5.09 -12.56
N TYR A 102 -0.26 -6.19 -11.99
CA TYR A 102 -0.02 -7.42 -12.75
C TYR A 102 -1.30 -8.01 -13.34
N ASP A 103 -2.39 -8.06 -12.57
CA ASP A 103 -3.66 -8.58 -13.07
C ASP A 103 -4.28 -7.67 -14.14
N ILE A 104 -4.13 -6.34 -14.02
CA ILE A 104 -4.52 -5.36 -15.04
C ILE A 104 -3.69 -5.53 -16.32
N LEU A 105 -2.36 -5.61 -16.21
CA LEU A 105 -1.47 -5.78 -17.36
C LEU A 105 -1.73 -7.12 -18.06
N PHE A 106 -2.05 -8.17 -17.30
CA PHE A 106 -2.40 -9.47 -17.86
C PHE A 106 -3.71 -9.39 -18.65
N MET A 107 -4.76 -8.79 -18.06
CA MET A 107 -6.03 -8.53 -18.76
C MET A 107 -5.83 -7.77 -20.07
N MET A 108 -4.98 -6.73 -20.05
CA MET A 108 -4.75 -5.86 -21.20
C MET A 108 -3.74 -6.42 -22.22
N ASP A 109 -3.17 -7.60 -21.99
CA ASP A 109 -2.10 -8.20 -22.80
C ASP A 109 -0.84 -7.31 -22.88
N LYS A 110 -0.42 -6.80 -21.72
CA LYS A 110 0.70 -5.87 -21.53
C LYS A 110 1.69 -6.36 -20.45
N ASP A 111 1.78 -7.67 -20.26
CA ASP A 111 2.65 -8.30 -19.25
C ASP A 111 4.15 -8.04 -19.40
N HIS A 112 4.58 -7.58 -20.58
CA HIS A 112 5.96 -7.17 -20.82
C HIS A 112 6.35 -5.85 -20.14
N ILE A 113 5.37 -5.05 -19.69
CA ILE A 113 5.65 -3.76 -19.04
C ILE A 113 6.29 -4.01 -17.66
N PRO A 114 7.51 -3.50 -17.41
CA PRO A 114 8.17 -3.63 -16.13
C PRO A 114 7.42 -2.81 -15.07
N VAL A 115 7.27 -3.41 -13.89
CA VAL A 115 6.64 -2.76 -12.74
C VAL A 115 7.62 -2.78 -11.56
N GLY A 116 7.87 -1.62 -10.99
CA GLY A 116 8.70 -1.47 -9.79
C GLY A 116 7.88 -0.99 -8.60
N VAL A 117 8.26 -1.37 -7.39
CA VAL A 117 7.72 -0.79 -6.14
C VAL A 117 8.89 -0.26 -5.32
N GLY A 118 8.65 0.48 -4.24
CA GLY A 118 9.69 0.99 -3.33
C GLY A 118 10.83 -0.01 -3.01
N GLY A 119 11.94 0.43 -2.44
CA GLY A 119 13.09 -0.44 -2.20
C GLY A 119 13.61 -0.42 -0.77
N GLU A 120 14.25 -1.51 -0.36
CA GLU A 120 14.77 -1.73 1.01
C GLU A 120 16.03 -0.92 1.37
N GLY A 121 16.51 -0.07 0.46
CA GLY A 121 17.62 0.85 0.72
C GLY A 121 17.21 1.97 1.69
N GLY A 122 18.20 2.56 2.36
CA GLY A 122 17.99 3.68 3.30
C GLY A 122 18.72 4.97 2.94
N ILE A 123 18.36 6.05 3.63
CA ILE A 123 19.10 7.31 3.59
C ILE A 123 19.93 7.42 4.87
N LEU A 124 21.25 7.61 4.71
CA LEU A 124 22.17 7.74 5.84
C LEU A 124 21.95 9.08 6.57
N PRO A 125 22.35 9.21 7.87
CA PRO A 125 22.21 10.44 8.63
C PRO A 125 22.83 11.69 7.97
N ASN A 126 23.86 11.50 7.15
CA ASN A 126 24.53 12.56 6.39
C ASN A 126 23.81 12.93 5.06
N GLY A 127 22.64 12.35 4.76
CA GLY A 127 21.89 12.58 3.53
C GLY A 127 22.33 11.75 2.33
N THR A 128 23.27 10.81 2.47
CA THR A 128 23.65 9.91 1.38
C THR A 128 22.52 8.94 1.08
N ILE A 129 22.00 8.97 -0.15
CA ILE A 129 20.98 8.04 -0.64
C ILE A 129 21.67 6.75 -1.10
N LEU A 130 21.32 5.62 -0.49
CA LEU A 130 21.85 4.31 -0.89
C LEU A 130 21.10 3.76 -2.12
N PRO A 131 21.65 2.75 -2.81
CA PRO A 131 20.93 2.08 -3.88
C PRO A 131 19.60 1.50 -3.41
N ASN A 132 18.61 1.48 -4.32
CA ASN A 132 17.30 0.89 -4.09
C ASN A 132 16.55 1.50 -2.89
N VAL A 133 16.71 2.80 -2.61
CA VAL A 133 15.86 3.52 -1.66
C VAL A 133 14.51 3.80 -2.30
N GLY A 134 13.43 3.72 -1.54
CA GLY A 134 12.28 4.60 -1.80
C GLY A 134 10.93 4.01 -1.51
N GLY A 135 9.93 4.88 -1.64
CA GLY A 135 8.54 4.53 -1.85
C GLY A 135 7.74 4.15 -0.62
N PHE A 136 8.26 4.29 0.61
CA PHE A 136 7.47 3.95 1.81
C PHE A 136 7.56 4.96 2.96
N LEU A 137 8.44 5.96 2.90
CA LEU A 137 8.43 7.11 3.79
C LEU A 137 8.75 8.37 2.97
N PRO A 138 8.33 9.56 3.44
CA PRO A 138 8.82 10.80 2.84
C PRO A 138 10.34 10.90 3.00
N ILE A 139 11.01 11.53 2.03
CA ILE A 139 12.48 11.67 2.00
C ILE A 139 13.05 12.18 3.33
N ILE A 140 12.33 13.09 4.00
CA ILE A 140 12.77 13.69 5.25
C ILE A 140 12.78 12.71 6.44
N ASP A 141 11.85 11.74 6.47
CA ASP A 141 11.74 10.73 7.54
C ASP A 141 12.49 9.44 7.18
N GLN A 142 12.87 9.27 5.90
CA GLN A 142 13.59 8.10 5.43
C GLN A 142 14.96 7.99 6.14
N GLY A 143 15.20 6.82 6.72
CA GLY A 143 16.45 6.47 7.39
C GLY A 143 16.99 5.13 6.90
N MET A 144 17.81 4.48 7.74
CA MET A 144 18.27 3.10 7.52
C MET A 144 17.28 2.04 8.03
N SER A 145 16.21 2.48 8.70
CA SER A 145 15.16 1.63 9.25
C SER A 145 14.03 1.46 8.23
N THR A 146 13.45 0.27 8.18
CA THR A 146 12.19 -0.04 7.50
C THR A 146 10.98 0.41 8.32
N ALA A 147 11.14 0.63 9.63
CA ALA A 147 10.10 1.21 10.49
C ALA A 147 10.30 2.74 10.64
N GLY A 148 9.21 3.49 10.76
CA GLY A 148 9.28 4.95 10.84
C GLY A 148 7.93 5.61 11.15
N GLY A 149 7.99 6.90 11.50
CA GLY A 149 6.78 7.69 11.73
C GLY A 149 5.94 7.84 10.47
N CYS A 150 4.68 8.23 10.64
CA CYS A 150 3.72 8.35 9.53
C CYS A 150 3.17 9.78 9.38
N ARG A 151 3.96 10.82 9.73
CA ARG A 151 3.47 12.20 9.94
C ARG A 151 2.49 12.70 8.86
N TYR A 152 2.82 12.49 7.58
CA TYR A 152 2.00 12.92 6.46
C TYR A 152 0.90 11.92 6.12
N ARG A 153 1.17 10.62 6.27
CA ARG A 153 0.18 9.55 6.07
C ARG A 153 -0.98 9.61 7.07
N GLN A 154 -0.85 10.30 8.21
CA GLN A 154 -1.99 10.55 9.10
C GLN A 154 -3.13 11.33 8.44
N ALA A 155 -2.89 11.99 7.31
CA ALA A 155 -3.96 12.64 6.55
C ALA A 155 -4.79 11.66 5.70
N ILE A 156 -4.28 10.45 5.45
CA ILE A 156 -4.95 9.41 4.67
C ILE A 156 -6.14 8.88 5.47
N TRP A 157 -7.31 8.78 4.83
CA TRP A 157 -8.52 8.33 5.51
C TRP A 157 -8.48 6.82 5.66
N VAL A 158 -8.41 6.38 6.90
CA VAL A 158 -8.55 4.99 7.31
C VAL A 158 -9.87 4.91 8.08
N GLY A 159 -10.96 4.65 7.37
CA GLY A 159 -12.26 4.40 7.98
C GLY A 159 -12.22 3.18 8.93
N PRO A 160 -13.34 2.87 9.62
CA PRO A 160 -13.38 1.80 10.63
C PRO A 160 -12.93 0.43 10.11
N ASN A 161 -12.98 0.21 8.78
CA ASN A 161 -12.61 -1.05 8.13
C ASN A 161 -11.44 -0.90 7.12
N GLY A 162 -10.54 0.06 7.34
CA GLY A 162 -9.36 0.32 6.49
C GLY A 162 -9.45 1.60 5.66
N ARG A 163 -8.49 1.81 4.74
CA ARG A 163 -8.45 2.98 3.85
C ARG A 163 -9.73 3.12 3.02
N GLN A 164 -10.44 4.24 3.19
CA GLN A 164 -11.67 4.50 2.42
C GLN A 164 -11.29 4.69 0.93
N ASP A 165 -12.16 4.26 0.01
CA ASP A 165 -12.01 4.28 -1.46
C ASP A 165 -10.99 3.29 -2.07
N ILE A 166 -9.84 3.02 -1.43
CA ILE A 166 -8.83 2.08 -1.95
C ILE A 166 -9.23 0.63 -1.74
N ASN A 167 -9.74 0.32 -0.54
CA ASN A 167 -10.09 -1.06 -0.23
C ASN A 167 -11.28 -1.57 -1.04
N SER A 168 -12.06 -0.65 -1.61
CA SER A 168 -13.19 -0.96 -2.48
C SER A 168 -12.76 -1.72 -3.74
N ASN A 169 -11.53 -1.51 -4.23
CA ASN A 169 -10.98 -2.27 -5.36
C ASN A 169 -10.40 -3.63 -4.97
N PHE A 170 -10.18 -3.93 -3.68
CA PHE A 170 -9.49 -5.17 -3.29
C PHE A 170 -10.31 -6.41 -3.62
N GLY A 171 -11.55 -6.46 -3.10
CA GLY A 171 -12.46 -7.54 -3.45
C GLY A 171 -12.83 -7.52 -4.93
N LEU A 172 -12.97 -6.34 -5.53
CA LEU A 172 -13.27 -6.21 -6.96
C LEU A 172 -12.16 -6.79 -7.85
N ARG A 173 -10.89 -6.54 -7.52
CA ARG A 173 -9.74 -7.13 -8.21
C ARG A 173 -9.84 -8.64 -8.26
N LYS A 174 -10.05 -9.31 -7.11
CA LYS A 174 -10.16 -10.78 -7.08
C LYS A 174 -11.41 -11.29 -7.79
N ALA A 175 -12.51 -10.54 -7.70
CA ALA A 175 -13.80 -10.86 -8.32
C ALA A 175 -13.81 -10.73 -9.85
N PHE A 176 -13.04 -9.79 -10.37
CA PHE A 176 -13.16 -9.35 -11.75
C PHE A 176 -11.90 -9.63 -12.54
N LEU A 177 -10.73 -9.21 -12.03
CA LEU A 177 -9.50 -9.26 -12.79
C LEU A 177 -8.96 -10.70 -12.89
N PRO A 178 -8.45 -11.08 -14.07
CA PRO A 178 -7.86 -12.40 -14.30
C PRO A 178 -6.58 -12.57 -13.49
N GLN A 179 -6.11 -13.82 -13.36
CA GLN A 179 -4.83 -14.10 -12.71
C GLN A 179 -3.76 -14.52 -13.73
N GLY A 180 -2.71 -13.71 -13.86
CA GLY A 180 -1.51 -14.06 -14.63
C GLY A 180 -0.44 -14.76 -13.79
N SER A 181 0.64 -15.21 -14.44
CA SER A 181 1.75 -15.91 -13.78
C SER A 181 2.68 -15.01 -12.96
N ARG A 182 2.66 -13.69 -13.20
CA ARG A 182 3.46 -12.72 -12.45
C ARG A 182 2.92 -12.60 -11.03
N LYS A 183 3.81 -12.47 -10.04
CA LYS A 183 3.46 -12.26 -8.64
C LYS A 183 4.49 -11.41 -7.94
N TYR A 184 4.05 -10.64 -6.94
CA TYR A 184 4.95 -10.00 -6.01
C TYR A 184 5.81 -11.05 -5.28
N THR A 185 7.09 -10.78 -5.09
CA THR A 185 7.98 -11.61 -4.30
C THR A 185 9.01 -10.73 -3.60
N PRO A 186 9.08 -10.74 -2.25
CA PRO A 186 10.02 -9.90 -1.51
C PRO A 186 11.47 -10.14 -1.94
N LEU A 187 12.25 -9.06 -2.07
CA LEU A 187 13.65 -9.03 -2.55
C LEU A 187 13.90 -9.48 -4.00
N GLU A 188 12.91 -10.07 -4.67
CA GLU A 188 12.98 -10.44 -6.10
C GLU A 188 12.20 -9.44 -6.98
N GLN A 189 11.24 -8.73 -6.39
CA GLN A 189 10.50 -7.66 -7.04
C GLN A 189 11.46 -6.52 -7.47
N PRO A 190 11.45 -6.11 -8.75
CA PRO A 190 12.19 -4.94 -9.19
C PRO A 190 11.83 -3.69 -8.38
N THR A 191 12.84 -2.91 -8.02
CA THR A 191 12.61 -1.66 -7.28
C THR A 191 12.24 -0.52 -8.23
N ALA A 192 11.51 0.47 -7.74
CA ALA A 192 11.11 1.66 -8.48
C ALA A 192 12.35 2.35 -9.06
N GLN A 193 13.43 2.44 -8.28
CA GLN A 193 14.70 3.01 -8.74
C GLN A 193 15.35 2.19 -9.87
N GLN A 194 15.29 0.84 -9.82
CA GLN A 194 15.81 0.01 -10.90
C GLN A 194 14.98 0.21 -12.19
N VAL A 195 13.66 0.19 -12.06
CA VAL A 195 12.73 0.33 -13.19
C VAL A 195 12.84 1.72 -13.83
N MET A 196 12.86 2.80 -13.04
CA MET A 196 13.07 4.17 -13.53
C MET A 196 14.41 4.33 -14.24
N ARG A 197 15.52 3.84 -13.65
CA ARG A 197 16.83 3.88 -14.30
C ARG A 197 16.83 3.15 -15.63
N ASN A 198 16.28 1.95 -15.70
CA ASN A 198 16.27 1.16 -16.93
C ASN A 198 15.43 1.84 -18.02
N ALA A 199 14.23 2.30 -17.69
CA ALA A 199 13.34 2.97 -18.64
C ALA A 199 13.95 4.28 -19.19
N ILE A 200 14.40 5.16 -18.29
CA ILE A 200 14.88 6.51 -18.64
C ILE A 200 16.28 6.47 -19.26
N SER A 201 17.15 5.54 -18.86
CA SER A 201 18.48 5.41 -19.50
C SER A 201 18.38 4.92 -20.95
N ALA A 202 17.34 4.18 -21.30
CA ALA A 202 17.15 3.69 -22.65
C ALA A 202 16.77 4.79 -23.65
N GLY A 203 16.38 6.00 -23.23
CA GLY A 203 16.09 7.11 -24.13
C GLY A 203 15.14 8.17 -23.56
N LEU A 204 14.84 9.17 -24.39
CA LEU A 204 14.01 10.30 -24.01
C LEU A 204 12.61 9.82 -23.59
N THR A 205 12.20 10.18 -22.37
CA THR A 205 11.01 9.64 -21.68
C THR A 205 10.22 10.77 -21.03
N THR A 206 8.91 10.77 -21.20
CA THR A 206 7.96 11.60 -20.46
C THR A 206 7.54 10.89 -19.19
N VAL A 207 7.47 11.61 -18.08
CA VAL A 207 7.14 11.04 -16.76
C VAL A 207 5.80 11.57 -16.29
N PHE A 208 4.88 10.67 -15.95
CA PHE A 208 3.60 10.98 -15.32
C PHE A 208 3.71 10.66 -13.83
N LEU A 209 3.48 11.66 -12.99
CA LEU A 209 3.45 11.52 -11.53
C LEU A 209 2.00 11.69 -11.09
N ILE A 210 1.38 10.57 -10.71
CA ILE A 210 0.00 10.49 -10.21
C ILE A 210 -0.08 10.02 -8.75
N GLY A 211 1.02 9.52 -8.18
CA GLY A 211 1.18 9.38 -6.73
C GLY A 211 2.11 10.45 -6.12
N SER A 212 2.51 10.24 -4.87
CA SER A 212 3.52 11.08 -4.22
C SER A 212 4.84 11.14 -5.03
N HIS A 213 5.57 12.25 -4.94
CA HIS A 213 6.77 12.46 -5.76
C HIS A 213 8.03 11.77 -5.22
N THR A 214 7.95 11.04 -4.09
CA THR A 214 9.08 10.43 -3.38
C THR A 214 10.00 9.63 -4.30
N ASN A 215 9.47 8.66 -5.07
CA ASN A 215 10.28 7.81 -5.93
C ASN A 215 11.05 8.60 -6.99
N PHE A 216 10.38 9.54 -7.65
CA PHE A 216 10.98 10.30 -8.74
C PHE A 216 11.98 11.35 -8.24
N ALA A 217 11.73 11.98 -7.09
CA ALA A 217 12.70 12.86 -6.44
C ALA A 217 13.98 12.11 -6.06
N ILE A 218 13.86 10.92 -5.46
CA ILE A 218 15.01 10.05 -5.15
C ILE A 218 15.76 9.69 -6.44
N PHE A 219 15.05 9.40 -7.53
CA PHE A 219 15.66 9.11 -8.83
C PHE A 219 16.48 10.30 -9.33
N LEU A 220 15.93 11.51 -9.30
CA LEU A 220 16.61 12.74 -9.74
C LEU A 220 17.86 13.03 -8.89
N MET A 221 17.75 12.88 -7.56
CA MET A 221 18.86 13.11 -6.63
C MET A 221 19.99 12.07 -6.81
N SER A 222 19.62 10.82 -7.07
CA SER A 222 20.60 9.72 -7.19
C SER A 222 21.17 9.56 -8.61
N ASN A 223 20.47 10.05 -9.63
CA ASN A 223 20.82 9.89 -11.05
C ASN A 223 20.78 11.23 -11.81
N PRO A 224 21.50 12.27 -11.36
CA PRO A 224 21.42 13.60 -11.98
C PRO A 224 21.85 13.59 -13.46
N HIS A 225 22.68 12.64 -13.87
CA HIS A 225 23.12 12.48 -15.26
C HIS A 225 22.02 11.97 -16.21
N LEU A 226 20.96 11.33 -15.68
CA LEU A 226 19.81 10.84 -16.45
C LEU A 226 18.69 11.87 -16.60
N LYS A 227 18.76 12.99 -15.86
CA LYS A 227 17.81 14.10 -15.96
C LYS A 227 17.60 14.58 -17.41
N LYS A 228 18.66 14.59 -18.22
CA LYS A 228 18.63 14.98 -19.64
C LYS A 228 17.79 14.06 -20.54
N ASN A 229 17.47 12.85 -20.06
CA ASN A 229 16.62 11.90 -20.76
C ASN A 229 15.15 12.03 -20.35
N VAL A 230 14.81 12.96 -19.45
CA VAL A 230 13.42 13.25 -19.11
C VAL A 230 12.97 14.44 -19.96
N GLU A 231 12.02 14.20 -20.87
CA GLU A 231 11.50 15.21 -21.80
C GLU A 231 10.63 16.22 -21.06
N HIS A 232 9.67 15.69 -20.30
CA HIS A 232 8.62 16.46 -19.65
C HIS A 232 8.09 15.69 -18.44
N ILE A 233 7.62 16.41 -17.43
CA ILE A 233 6.96 15.85 -16.25
C ILE A 233 5.52 16.36 -16.21
N TYR A 234 4.55 15.46 -16.18
CA TYR A 234 3.15 15.78 -15.93
C TYR A 234 2.78 15.34 -14.52
N VAL A 235 2.14 16.23 -13.78
CA VAL A 235 1.83 16.04 -12.36
C VAL A 235 0.34 16.20 -12.13
N MET A 236 -0.29 15.20 -11.52
CA MET A 236 -1.54 15.41 -10.79
C MET A 236 -1.18 15.76 -9.35
N GLY A 237 -1.57 16.95 -8.91
CA GLY A 237 -1.40 17.33 -7.51
C GLY A 237 -1.35 18.84 -7.28
N GLY A 238 -1.37 19.20 -6.00
CA GLY A 238 -1.37 20.60 -5.56
C GLY A 238 -2.72 21.30 -5.68
N ALA A 239 -2.83 22.43 -4.99
CA ALA A 239 -3.94 23.37 -5.09
C ALA A 239 -3.38 24.79 -5.01
N ILE A 240 -3.67 25.63 -6.00
CA ILE A 240 -3.02 26.95 -6.15
C ILE A 240 -4.00 28.08 -5.79
N ARG A 241 -5.10 28.17 -6.53
CA ARG A 241 -6.13 29.21 -6.45
C ARG A 241 -7.43 28.58 -5.92
N SER A 242 -8.06 29.26 -4.96
CA SER A 242 -9.50 29.09 -4.77
C SER A 242 -10.21 29.75 -5.95
N ASN A 243 -11.33 29.18 -6.42
CA ASN A 243 -12.38 29.97 -7.07
C ASN A 243 -12.99 30.96 -6.06
N CYS A 244 -12.19 31.91 -5.57
CA CYS A 244 -12.64 33.11 -4.90
C CYS A 244 -13.08 34.07 -6.01
N SER A 245 -14.23 33.81 -6.62
CA SER A 245 -14.83 34.73 -7.57
C SER A 245 -15.00 36.08 -6.87
N ASN A 246 -14.38 37.13 -7.41
CA ASN A 246 -14.69 38.52 -7.12
C ASN A 246 -16.14 38.82 -7.54
N GLY A 247 -17.10 38.31 -6.78
CA GLY A 247 -18.47 38.80 -6.81
C GLY A 247 -18.48 40.13 -6.09
N THR A 248 -18.41 41.22 -6.85
CA THR A 248 -18.68 42.57 -6.36
C THR A 248 -20.12 42.63 -5.83
N ASN A 249 -20.30 42.25 -4.56
CA ASN A 249 -21.42 42.52 -3.64
C ASN A 249 -21.52 41.43 -2.54
N SER A 250 -20.47 41.24 -1.75
CA SER A 250 -20.55 40.46 -0.51
C SER A 250 -19.89 41.25 0.62
N THR A 251 -20.68 41.64 1.62
CA THR A 251 -20.27 42.38 2.82
C THR A 251 -19.58 41.50 3.87
N ARG A 252 -18.80 40.51 3.45
CA ARG A 252 -17.95 39.69 4.34
C ARG A 252 -16.49 40.01 4.11
N SER A 253 -15.73 40.10 5.20
CA SER A 253 -14.31 40.45 5.19
C SER A 253 -13.49 39.53 4.30
N GLU A 254 -12.55 40.11 3.54
CA GLU A 254 -11.62 39.45 2.61
C GLU A 254 -10.82 38.28 3.24
N SER A 255 -10.73 38.20 4.57
CA SER A 255 -10.05 37.13 5.31
C SER A 255 -10.83 35.81 5.43
N GLU A 256 -12.14 35.78 5.15
CA GLU A 256 -12.96 34.56 5.24
C GLU A 256 -13.19 33.86 3.89
N GLN A 257 -12.83 34.50 2.77
CA GLN A 257 -13.24 34.04 1.43
C GLN A 257 -12.40 32.90 0.85
N CYS A 258 -11.15 32.71 1.27
CA CYS A 258 -10.26 31.66 0.75
C CYS A 258 -9.76 30.72 1.86
N SER A 259 -10.67 30.22 2.71
CA SER A 259 -10.32 29.48 3.93
C SER A 259 -9.92 28.02 3.73
N SER A 260 -10.11 27.45 2.53
CA SER A 260 -9.63 26.09 2.21
C SER A 260 -9.54 25.82 0.70
N ILE A 261 -8.35 25.47 0.24
CA ILE A 261 -8.06 25.14 -1.18
C ILE A 261 -7.53 23.71 -1.34
N GLY A 262 -7.00 23.09 -0.29
CA GLY A 262 -6.54 21.70 -0.29
C GLY A 262 -7.65 20.65 -0.17
N ASN A 263 -7.26 19.38 -0.16
CA ASN A 263 -8.15 18.23 0.09
C ASN A 263 -7.83 17.44 1.37
N LEU A 264 -6.85 17.88 2.18
CA LEU A 264 -6.61 17.28 3.50
C LEU A 264 -7.80 17.48 4.46
N VAL A 265 -8.01 16.52 5.36
CA VAL A 265 -8.95 16.67 6.48
C VAL A 265 -8.37 16.14 7.79
N PRO A 266 -8.79 16.69 8.95
CA PRO A 266 -9.57 17.93 9.08
C PRO A 266 -8.76 19.14 8.60
N LYS A 267 -9.47 20.11 8.03
CA LYS A 267 -8.90 21.32 7.40
C LYS A 267 -8.34 22.32 8.41
N ASP A 268 -8.51 22.04 9.70
CA ASP A 268 -8.12 22.91 10.79
C ASP A 268 -6.60 22.94 11.00
N SER A 269 -5.81 21.95 10.61
CA SER A 269 -4.35 22.00 10.74
C SER A 269 -3.66 22.53 9.48
N ASN A 270 -4.09 22.07 8.30
CA ASN A 270 -3.53 22.45 7.01
C ASN A 270 -4.64 22.46 5.93
N PRO A 271 -5.24 23.63 5.64
CA PRO A 271 -6.32 23.75 4.66
C PRO A 271 -5.84 23.93 3.22
N TYR A 272 -4.53 23.91 2.97
CA TYR A 272 -3.93 24.35 1.71
C TYR A 272 -3.42 23.21 0.84
N ALA A 273 -2.94 22.14 1.47
CA ALA A 273 -2.21 21.10 0.77
C ALA A 273 -3.12 20.07 0.08
N GLU A 274 -2.55 19.45 -0.95
CA GLU A 274 -3.13 18.32 -1.65
C GLU A 274 -2.38 17.03 -1.24
N PHE A 275 -3.04 15.88 -1.19
CA PHE A 275 -2.49 14.60 -0.70
C PHE A 275 -1.15 14.18 -1.33
N ASN A 276 -1.01 14.16 -2.66
CA ASN A 276 0.21 13.73 -3.34
C ASN A 276 1.41 14.63 -2.98
N ILE A 277 1.16 15.95 -2.90
CA ILE A 277 2.18 16.93 -2.51
C ILE A 277 2.46 16.89 -1.00
N PHE A 278 1.43 16.73 -0.17
CA PHE A 278 1.56 16.67 1.29
C PHE A 278 2.27 15.40 1.76
N SER A 279 2.12 14.28 1.05
CA SER A 279 2.76 13.01 1.41
C SER A 279 4.28 13.07 1.37
N ASP A 280 4.86 13.98 0.58
CA ASP A 280 6.29 14.30 0.60
C ASP A 280 6.57 15.70 0.00
N PRO A 281 6.43 16.78 0.80
CA PRO A 281 6.59 18.15 0.29
C PRO A 281 8.00 18.43 -0.21
N PHE A 282 9.02 17.81 0.41
CA PHE A 282 10.41 17.95 0.01
C PHE A 282 10.69 17.28 -1.33
N ALA A 283 10.13 16.08 -1.57
CA ALA A 283 10.18 15.46 -2.89
C ALA A 283 9.45 16.29 -3.94
N ALA A 284 8.26 16.80 -3.63
CA ALA A 284 7.50 17.62 -4.57
C ALA A 284 8.26 18.90 -4.96
N TYR A 285 8.89 19.56 -3.98
CA TYR A 285 9.80 20.68 -4.24
C TYR A 285 10.97 20.27 -5.14
N THR A 286 11.62 19.14 -4.85
CA THR A 286 12.76 18.63 -5.63
C THR A 286 12.39 18.37 -7.10
N VAL A 287 11.21 17.80 -7.36
CA VAL A 287 10.70 17.57 -8.71
C VAL A 287 10.40 18.89 -9.42
N LEU A 288 9.67 19.79 -8.77
CA LEU A 288 9.27 21.08 -9.35
C LEU A 288 10.49 21.95 -9.69
N HIS A 289 11.48 21.98 -8.79
CA HIS A 289 12.73 22.73 -8.94
C HIS A 289 13.81 21.95 -9.72
N SER A 290 13.45 20.82 -10.31
CA SER A 290 14.40 20.04 -11.10
C SER A 290 14.89 20.84 -12.29
N GLY A 291 14.09 21.73 -12.89
CA GLY A 291 14.41 22.43 -14.13
C GLY A 291 14.16 21.58 -15.39
N ILE A 292 13.49 20.43 -15.24
CA ILE A 292 12.79 19.75 -16.34
C ILE A 292 11.45 20.48 -16.56
N PRO A 293 10.93 20.61 -17.79
CA PRO A 293 9.60 21.15 -18.03
C PRO A 293 8.52 20.39 -17.25
N VAL A 294 7.68 21.14 -16.53
CA VAL A 294 6.57 20.59 -15.74
C VAL A 294 5.24 21.14 -16.26
N THR A 295 4.25 20.26 -16.38
CA THR A 295 2.84 20.61 -16.51
C THR A 295 2.06 20.08 -15.32
N LEU A 296 1.33 20.97 -14.65
CA LEU A 296 0.60 20.68 -13.42
C LEU A 296 -0.90 20.66 -13.68
N ILE A 297 -1.56 19.62 -13.19
CA ILE A 297 -3.02 19.48 -13.16
C ILE A 297 -3.42 19.48 -11.68
N PRO A 298 -3.70 20.67 -11.11
CA PRO A 298 -4.02 20.82 -9.70
C PRO A 298 -5.51 20.56 -9.42
N LEU A 299 -5.87 20.52 -8.13
CA LEU A 299 -7.26 20.41 -7.67
C LEU A 299 -8.16 21.52 -8.24
N ASP A 300 -7.60 22.70 -8.54
CA ASP A 300 -8.29 23.80 -9.18
C ASP A 300 -8.99 23.37 -10.47
N ALA A 301 -8.26 22.64 -11.32
CA ALA A 301 -8.77 22.15 -12.59
C ALA A 301 -9.70 20.95 -12.40
N THR A 302 -9.30 19.97 -11.58
CA THR A 302 -10.07 18.73 -11.41
C THR A 302 -11.42 18.97 -10.76
N ARG A 303 -11.54 19.97 -9.86
CA ARG A 303 -12.83 20.41 -9.29
C ARG A 303 -13.83 20.94 -10.30
N THR A 304 -13.38 21.25 -11.52
CA THR A 304 -14.27 21.69 -12.60
C THR A 304 -14.75 20.53 -13.48
N ILE A 305 -14.36 19.30 -13.14
CA ILE A 305 -14.72 18.07 -13.84
C ILE A 305 -15.03 16.94 -12.84
N PRO A 306 -16.16 17.05 -12.12
CA PRO A 306 -16.60 16.00 -11.20
C PRO A 306 -17.02 14.72 -11.94
N VAL A 307 -17.13 13.59 -11.25
CA VAL A 307 -17.86 12.42 -11.78
C VAL A 307 -19.35 12.72 -11.71
N SER A 308 -19.84 13.47 -12.71
CA SER A 308 -21.22 13.95 -12.74
C SER A 308 -22.21 12.79 -12.84
N LYS A 309 -23.46 13.05 -12.47
CA LYS A 309 -24.54 12.07 -12.59
C LYS A 309 -24.72 11.61 -14.05
N ASP A 310 -24.67 12.54 -15.00
CA ASP A 310 -24.84 12.22 -16.42
C ASP A 310 -23.65 11.41 -16.96
N PHE A 311 -22.42 11.76 -16.57
CA PHE A 311 -21.24 10.95 -16.87
C PHE A 311 -21.38 9.52 -16.33
N PHE A 312 -21.78 9.38 -15.05
CA PHE A 312 -21.95 8.08 -14.41
C PHE A 312 -23.00 7.21 -15.12
N VAL A 313 -24.14 7.81 -15.51
CA VAL A 313 -25.21 7.13 -16.26
C VAL A 313 -24.77 6.76 -17.67
N GLU A 314 -23.99 7.59 -18.34
CA GLU A 314 -23.45 7.24 -19.66
C GLU A 314 -22.39 6.14 -19.57
N LEU A 315 -21.52 6.17 -18.56
CA LEU A 315 -20.58 5.08 -18.29
C LEU A 315 -21.32 3.77 -18.04
N GLU A 316 -22.42 3.79 -17.29
CA GLU A 316 -23.27 2.62 -17.06
C GLU A 316 -23.77 2.00 -18.37
N LYS A 317 -24.13 2.83 -19.36
CA LYS A 317 -24.63 2.37 -20.66
C LYS A 317 -23.52 1.89 -21.60
N ARG A 318 -22.29 2.40 -21.46
CA ARG A 318 -21.18 2.18 -22.41
C ARG A 318 -20.15 1.14 -21.91
N GLN A 319 -20.59 0.08 -21.23
CA GLN A 319 -19.71 -0.96 -20.68
C GLN A 319 -19.33 -2.08 -21.67
N ASN A 320 -18.97 -1.72 -22.91
CA ASN A 320 -18.71 -2.68 -24.00
C ASN A 320 -17.38 -3.44 -23.86
N THR A 321 -16.53 -3.04 -22.92
CA THR A 321 -15.20 -3.57 -22.70
C THR A 321 -15.01 -3.98 -21.23
N TYR A 322 -14.06 -4.87 -20.95
CA TYR A 322 -13.78 -5.30 -19.58
C TYR A 322 -13.28 -4.16 -18.70
N GLU A 323 -12.39 -3.32 -19.23
CA GLU A 323 -11.90 -2.12 -18.55
C GLU A 323 -13.03 -1.11 -18.23
N ALA A 324 -14.00 -0.91 -19.13
CA ALA A 324 -15.17 -0.05 -18.86
C ALA A 324 -16.06 -0.63 -17.75
N GLN A 325 -16.28 -1.94 -17.77
CA GLN A 325 -17.03 -2.66 -16.72
C GLN A 325 -16.34 -2.54 -15.36
N TYR A 326 -15.02 -2.70 -15.32
CA TYR A 326 -14.24 -2.53 -14.10
C TYR A 326 -14.35 -1.11 -13.55
N CYS A 327 -14.17 -0.09 -14.41
CA CYS A 327 -14.30 1.31 -14.03
C CYS A 327 -15.69 1.63 -13.47
N TYR A 328 -16.76 1.16 -14.12
CA TYR A 328 -18.13 1.36 -13.63
C TYR A 328 -18.36 0.68 -12.29
N GLN A 329 -17.96 -0.59 -12.14
CA GLN A 329 -18.16 -1.33 -10.88
C GLN A 329 -17.40 -0.68 -9.72
N SER A 330 -16.16 -0.25 -9.97
CA SER A 330 -15.35 0.47 -8.99
C SER A 330 -16.00 1.80 -8.56
N LEU A 331 -16.41 2.65 -9.52
CA LEU A 331 -17.11 3.91 -9.23
C LEU A 331 -18.43 3.69 -8.51
N LYS A 332 -19.18 2.65 -8.86
CA LYS A 332 -20.44 2.30 -8.20
C LYS A 332 -20.19 1.98 -6.73
N ILE A 333 -19.19 1.15 -6.42
CA ILE A 333 -18.84 0.81 -5.03
C ILE A 333 -18.45 2.06 -4.24
N ILE A 334 -17.65 2.97 -4.82
CA ILE A 334 -17.28 4.23 -4.15
C ILE A 334 -18.51 5.09 -3.88
N ARG A 335 -19.37 5.31 -4.88
CA ARG A 335 -20.61 6.08 -4.75
C ARG A 335 -21.51 5.51 -3.64
N ASP A 336 -21.68 4.20 -3.59
CA ASP A 336 -22.59 3.53 -2.66
C ASP A 336 -22.07 3.56 -1.21
N ASN A 337 -20.76 3.72 -1.04
CA ASN A 337 -20.09 3.86 0.26
C ASN A 337 -19.76 5.31 0.63
N TRP A 338 -20.06 6.27 -0.25
CA TRP A 338 -19.79 7.68 -0.01
C TRP A 338 -20.60 8.18 1.19
N SER A 339 -19.94 8.85 2.14
CA SER A 339 -20.57 9.22 3.42
C SER A 339 -21.74 10.20 3.29
N THR A 340 -21.81 10.97 2.20
CA THR A 340 -22.83 11.99 1.93
C THR A 340 -23.62 11.65 0.65
N ASP A 341 -24.72 12.35 0.37
CA ASP A 341 -25.40 12.30 -0.94
C ASP A 341 -24.66 13.12 -2.03
N ARG A 342 -23.45 13.62 -1.73
CA ARG A 342 -22.73 14.58 -2.57
C ARG A 342 -21.61 13.98 -3.41
N PHE A 343 -21.64 12.67 -3.66
CA PHE A 343 -20.60 11.98 -4.43
C PHE A 343 -20.35 12.66 -5.79
N HIS A 344 -21.41 13.00 -6.52
CA HIS A 344 -21.31 13.60 -7.85
C HIS A 344 -20.84 15.06 -7.85
N GLU A 345 -20.76 15.70 -6.68
CA GLU A 345 -20.18 17.04 -6.51
C GLU A 345 -18.77 17.01 -5.91
N ASP A 346 -18.45 15.98 -5.11
CA ASP A 346 -17.23 15.93 -4.31
C ASP A 346 -16.14 15.05 -4.95
N TYR A 347 -16.50 13.99 -5.69
CA TYR A 347 -15.57 13.06 -6.33
C TYR A 347 -15.23 13.53 -7.75
N ASN A 348 -13.95 13.79 -8.03
CA ASN A 348 -13.50 14.46 -9.26
C ASN A 348 -12.70 13.54 -10.17
N MET A 349 -12.62 13.92 -11.45
CA MET A 349 -11.70 13.29 -12.39
C MET A 349 -10.28 13.82 -12.14
N TRP A 350 -9.51 13.10 -11.31
CA TRP A 350 -8.14 13.44 -10.96
C TRP A 350 -7.15 12.89 -12.00
N ASP A 351 -6.51 11.76 -11.74
CA ASP A 351 -5.36 11.27 -12.53
C ASP A 351 -5.65 11.02 -14.00
N TYR A 352 -6.83 10.50 -14.30
CA TYR A 352 -7.21 10.24 -15.69
C TYR A 352 -7.46 11.52 -16.48
N PHE A 353 -7.91 12.61 -15.83
CA PHE A 353 -7.96 13.93 -16.47
C PHE A 353 -6.55 14.50 -16.71
N MET A 354 -5.61 14.25 -15.79
CA MET A 354 -4.20 14.58 -16.01
C MET A 354 -3.66 13.84 -17.23
N VAL A 355 -3.86 12.52 -17.31
CA VAL A 355 -3.38 11.72 -18.45
C VAL A 355 -4.01 12.19 -19.76
N GLY A 356 -5.31 12.47 -19.79
CA GLY A 356 -5.98 13.05 -20.96
C GLY A 356 -5.35 14.38 -21.41
N THR A 357 -5.13 15.27 -20.44
CA THR A 357 -4.48 16.57 -20.68
C THR A 357 -3.06 16.38 -21.22
N ALA A 358 -2.27 15.48 -20.63
CA ALA A 358 -0.90 15.20 -21.05
C ALA A 358 -0.85 14.66 -22.48
N LEU A 359 -1.67 13.66 -22.79
CA LEU A 359 -1.71 13.04 -24.13
C LEU A 359 -2.14 14.03 -25.21
N SER A 360 -3.11 14.91 -24.93
CA SER A 360 -3.52 15.96 -25.87
C SER A 360 -2.39 16.97 -26.16
N ILE A 361 -1.58 17.34 -25.15
CA ILE A 361 -0.39 18.18 -25.38
C ILE A 361 0.67 17.43 -26.21
N MET A 362 0.91 16.17 -25.88
CA MET A 362 1.91 15.35 -26.57
C MET A 362 1.54 15.09 -28.04
N HIS A 363 0.24 14.96 -28.34
CA HIS A 363 -0.27 14.84 -29.71
C HIS A 363 -0.13 16.16 -30.49
N ASN A 364 -0.39 17.30 -29.83
CA ASN A 364 -0.39 18.63 -30.43
C ASN A 364 0.96 19.37 -30.26
N SER A 365 2.09 18.67 -30.45
CA SER A 365 3.46 19.18 -30.16
C SER A 365 3.91 20.38 -31.01
N GLN A 366 3.06 20.88 -31.91
CA GLN A 366 3.28 22.09 -32.72
C GLN A 366 2.64 23.36 -32.11
N SER A 367 1.85 23.23 -31.02
CA SER A 367 1.26 24.39 -30.33
C SER A 367 2.29 25.05 -29.41
N TYR A 368 2.64 26.30 -29.70
CA TYR A 368 3.72 27.01 -28.98
C TYR A 368 3.31 27.52 -27.58
N ASN A 369 2.02 27.48 -27.25
CA ASN A 369 1.46 28.09 -26.04
C ASN A 369 0.84 27.09 -25.06
N GLY A 370 1.07 25.78 -25.25
CA GLY A 370 0.48 24.75 -24.40
C GLY A 370 -1.03 24.66 -24.54
N GLU A 371 -1.55 24.87 -25.75
CA GLU A 371 -2.97 24.65 -26.03
C GLU A 371 -3.34 23.18 -25.77
N ASN A 372 -4.51 22.97 -25.20
CA ASN A 372 -5.01 21.64 -24.86
C ASN A 372 -6.46 21.48 -25.28
N GLU A 373 -6.88 20.30 -25.69
CA GLU A 373 -8.27 20.05 -26.11
C GLU A 373 -9.24 20.03 -24.92
N PHE A 374 -8.80 19.53 -23.78
CA PHE A 374 -9.63 19.25 -22.61
C PHE A 374 -9.56 20.31 -21.52
N SER A 375 -8.49 21.10 -21.47
CA SER A 375 -8.25 22.06 -20.39
C SER A 375 -7.84 23.45 -20.90
N GLU A 376 -8.18 24.46 -20.11
CA GLU A 376 -7.57 25.77 -20.23
C GLU A 376 -6.24 25.79 -19.49
N MET A 377 -5.22 26.34 -20.13
CA MET A 377 -3.84 26.28 -19.66
C MET A 377 -3.29 27.69 -19.44
N GLU A 378 -2.55 27.88 -18.35
CA GLU A 378 -1.92 29.16 -17.99
C GLU A 378 -0.50 28.89 -17.46
N TYR A 379 0.47 29.72 -17.84
CA TYR A 379 1.77 29.70 -17.18
C TYR A 379 1.69 30.45 -15.86
N MET A 380 2.01 29.77 -14.77
CA MET A 380 2.06 30.36 -13.42
C MET A 380 3.46 30.23 -12.83
N ASN A 381 3.78 31.16 -11.93
CA ASN A 381 5.01 31.15 -11.16
C ASN A 381 4.69 30.58 -9.76
N ILE A 382 5.09 29.35 -9.52
CA ILE A 382 4.69 28.59 -8.33
C ILE A 382 5.88 27.96 -7.62
N THR A 383 5.67 27.58 -6.36
CA THR A 383 6.63 26.83 -5.54
C THR A 383 5.90 25.93 -4.55
N VAL A 384 6.61 24.96 -3.96
CA VAL A 384 6.06 24.09 -2.90
C VAL A 384 6.55 24.59 -1.55
N VAL A 385 5.64 24.83 -0.62
CA VAL A 385 6.01 25.11 0.77
C VAL A 385 6.40 23.80 1.46
N THR A 386 7.67 23.69 1.85
CA THR A 386 8.20 22.46 2.47
C THR A 386 8.25 22.52 4.00
N SER A 387 8.21 23.72 4.57
CA SER A 387 8.24 23.95 6.03
C SER A 387 7.70 25.34 6.36
N ASN A 388 7.33 25.57 7.62
CA ASN A 388 6.66 26.77 8.11
C ASN A 388 7.64 27.70 8.84
N GLU A 389 7.44 29.01 8.70
CA GLU A 389 8.22 30.02 9.40
C GLU A 389 8.05 29.98 10.94
N PRO A 390 9.05 30.40 11.72
CA PRO A 390 10.30 31.04 11.28
C PRO A 390 11.36 30.04 10.82
N TYR A 391 12.08 30.37 9.75
CA TYR A 391 13.20 29.57 9.25
C TYR A 391 14.45 29.71 10.12
N GLY A 392 15.21 28.62 10.26
CA GLY A 392 16.49 28.55 10.98
C GLY A 392 16.41 28.44 12.49
N ILE A 393 15.20 28.29 13.03
CA ILE A 393 14.97 27.95 14.44
C ILE A 393 14.54 26.49 14.50
N SER A 394 15.40 25.62 15.04
CA SER A 394 15.02 24.23 15.27
C SER A 394 14.11 24.12 16.49
N ASP A 395 12.97 23.44 16.32
CA ASP A 395 12.06 23.04 17.38
C ASP A 395 11.93 21.51 17.51
N GLY A 396 12.80 20.76 16.83
CA GLY A 396 12.79 19.29 16.81
C GLY A 396 11.92 18.66 15.72
N SER A 397 11.12 19.44 15.00
CA SER A 397 10.15 18.89 14.03
C SER A 397 10.77 18.47 12.69
N ASN A 398 11.90 19.07 12.30
CA ASN A 398 12.45 19.02 10.96
C ASN A 398 13.75 18.17 10.88
N PRO A 399 13.68 16.92 10.38
CA PRO A 399 14.83 16.01 10.36
C PRO A 399 15.94 16.39 9.37
N LEU A 400 15.72 17.39 8.51
CA LEU A 400 16.74 17.88 7.59
C LEU A 400 17.83 18.70 8.30
N ILE A 401 17.49 19.30 9.44
CA ILE A 401 18.38 20.21 10.19
C ILE A 401 18.55 19.81 11.65
N ASP A 402 17.54 19.20 12.27
CA ASP A 402 17.51 19.01 13.72
C ASP A 402 18.53 17.97 14.19
N GLY A 403 19.26 18.29 15.28
CA GLY A 403 20.26 17.40 15.85
C GLY A 403 21.48 17.10 14.97
N LEU A 404 21.63 17.76 13.81
CA LEU A 404 22.69 17.50 12.85
C LEU A 404 23.75 18.61 12.81
N ALA A 405 25.03 18.22 12.75
CA ALA A 405 26.13 19.16 12.56
C ALA A 405 26.06 19.82 11.17
N VAL A 406 25.78 19.01 10.15
CA VAL A 406 25.60 19.39 8.74
C VAL A 406 24.18 18.99 8.31
N PRO A 407 23.38 19.93 7.77
CA PRO A 407 22.04 19.61 7.26
C PRO A 407 22.07 18.52 6.17
N LYS A 408 21.02 17.70 6.11
CA LYS A 408 20.85 16.72 5.01
C LYS A 408 20.61 17.44 3.69
N PHE A 409 21.09 16.84 2.60
CA PHE A 409 20.87 17.33 1.23
C PHE A 409 21.30 18.78 1.01
N ASP A 410 22.31 19.24 1.76
CA ASP A 410 22.87 20.58 1.70
C ASP A 410 21.84 21.72 1.85
N VAL A 411 20.73 21.47 2.56
CA VAL A 411 19.72 22.51 2.78
C VAL A 411 20.30 23.67 3.59
N GLN A 412 19.94 24.90 3.21
CA GLN A 412 20.41 26.10 3.90
C GLN A 412 19.79 26.20 5.29
N LYS A 413 20.62 26.40 6.32
CA LYS A 413 20.15 26.49 7.72
C LYS A 413 19.13 27.59 7.98
N ASN A 414 19.08 28.64 7.17
CA ASN A 414 18.09 29.73 7.28
C ASN A 414 17.18 29.80 6.04
N GLY A 415 17.17 28.76 5.21
CA GLY A 415 16.40 28.70 3.97
C GLY A 415 14.97 28.18 4.18
N VAL A 416 14.22 28.12 3.08
CA VAL A 416 12.79 27.72 3.06
C VAL A 416 12.51 26.29 3.53
N HIS A 417 13.55 25.46 3.61
CA HIS A 417 13.48 24.08 4.12
C HIS A 417 13.81 23.97 5.62
N ALA A 418 14.15 25.07 6.29
CA ALA A 418 14.68 25.06 7.66
C ALA A 418 13.67 25.57 8.71
N GLY A 419 12.38 25.49 8.40
CA GLY A 419 11.28 25.85 9.30
C GLY A 419 10.72 24.64 10.05
N HIS A 420 9.59 24.87 10.70
CA HIS A 420 8.80 23.81 11.35
C HIS A 420 8.14 22.92 10.29
N VAL A 421 8.24 21.60 10.46
CA VAL A 421 7.58 20.63 9.59
C VAL A 421 6.43 19.99 10.36
N GLN A 422 5.24 19.98 9.76
CA GLN A 422 4.04 19.46 10.41
C GLN A 422 4.25 18.01 10.89
N MET A 423 4.07 17.77 12.20
CA MET A 423 4.31 16.47 12.84
C MET A 423 3.09 15.54 12.85
N GLY A 424 1.91 16.09 12.54
CA GLY A 424 0.64 15.36 12.42
C GLY A 424 -0.56 16.29 12.33
N MET A 425 -1.77 15.72 12.30
CA MET A 425 -3.00 16.50 12.12
C MET A 425 -3.43 17.29 13.36
N ARG A 426 -2.84 16.98 14.53
CA ARG A 426 -3.06 17.69 15.81
C ARG A 426 -1.84 18.50 16.24
N ASP A 427 -0.97 18.85 15.31
CA ASP A 427 0.26 19.58 15.62
C ASP A 427 -0.08 20.93 16.29
N PRO A 428 0.36 21.17 17.54
CA PRO A 428 0.09 22.40 18.26
C PRO A 428 0.65 23.63 17.54
N PHE A 429 1.74 23.49 16.76
CA PHE A 429 2.32 24.58 16.00
C PHE A 429 1.32 25.16 15.01
N CYS A 430 0.59 24.30 14.30
CA CYS A 430 -0.40 24.65 13.27
C CYS A 430 -1.67 25.30 13.84
N SER A 431 -1.84 25.30 15.16
CA SER A 431 -3.01 25.85 15.85
C SER A 431 -2.71 27.03 16.77
N ARG A 432 -1.44 27.50 16.81
CA ARG A 432 -1.06 28.65 17.65
C ARG A 432 -1.63 29.97 17.13
N ILE A 433 -2.29 30.70 18.02
CA ILE A 433 -2.77 32.06 17.77
C ILE A 433 -1.60 32.95 17.32
N GLY A 434 -1.74 33.58 16.16
CA GLY A 434 -0.73 34.49 15.58
C GLY A 434 0.30 33.86 14.64
N LYS A 435 0.36 32.51 14.52
CA LYS A 435 1.26 31.81 13.56
C LYS A 435 0.58 31.31 12.29
N GLY A 436 -0.75 31.27 12.24
CA GLY A 436 -1.51 30.73 11.11
C GLY A 436 -1.56 29.19 11.11
N LYS A 437 -2.21 28.63 10.08
CA LYS A 437 -2.26 27.17 9.84
C LYS A 437 -0.99 26.69 9.15
N CYS A 438 -0.66 25.42 9.29
CA CYS A 438 0.49 24.85 8.58
C CYS A 438 0.24 24.81 7.08
N GLN A 439 1.33 24.89 6.33
CA GLN A 439 1.35 25.04 4.88
C GLN A 439 2.23 23.99 4.19
N ASP A 440 2.74 22.98 4.90
CA ASP A 440 3.47 21.86 4.31
C ASP A 440 2.69 21.32 3.09
N GLY A 441 3.35 21.21 1.95
CA GLY A 441 2.75 20.74 0.71
C GLY A 441 1.83 21.73 0.00
N TYR A 442 1.75 22.99 0.43
CA TYR A 442 1.01 24.02 -0.30
C TYR A 442 1.75 24.40 -1.59
N MET A 443 1.06 24.28 -2.73
CA MET A 443 1.50 24.78 -4.03
C MET A 443 1.18 26.27 -4.15
N LYS A 444 2.14 27.12 -3.80
CA LYS A 444 1.92 28.56 -3.64
C LYS A 444 2.37 29.34 -4.87
N GLU A 445 1.51 30.24 -5.35
CA GLU A 445 1.89 31.24 -6.36
C GLU A 445 2.82 32.29 -5.73
N VAL A 446 3.97 32.52 -6.35
CA VAL A 446 5.06 33.37 -5.83
C VAL A 446 5.73 34.16 -6.94
N SER A 447 6.30 35.32 -6.61
CA SER A 447 6.98 36.22 -7.55
C SER A 447 8.50 36.34 -7.30
N GLY A 448 9.02 35.66 -6.28
CA GLY A 448 10.42 35.71 -5.88
C GLY A 448 11.33 34.75 -6.67
N PRO A 449 12.63 34.71 -6.32
CA PRO A 449 13.61 33.82 -6.95
C PRO A 449 13.30 32.32 -6.77
N GLU A 450 12.45 31.96 -5.81
CA GLU A 450 11.95 30.62 -5.55
C GLU A 450 10.80 30.19 -6.48
N ALA A 451 10.39 31.04 -7.41
CA ALA A 451 9.35 30.74 -8.39
C ALA A 451 9.85 29.84 -9.52
N VAL A 452 9.11 28.76 -9.80
CA VAL A 452 9.25 27.96 -11.01
C VAL A 452 8.11 28.33 -11.95
N ARG A 453 8.44 28.66 -13.20
CA ARG A 453 7.43 28.89 -14.24
C ARG A 453 6.92 27.55 -14.77
N VAL A 454 5.66 27.26 -14.53
CA VAL A 454 5.02 25.95 -14.80
C VAL A 454 3.78 26.16 -15.63
N LEU A 455 3.51 25.26 -16.58
CA LEU A 455 2.25 25.26 -17.32
C LEU A 455 1.17 24.58 -16.46
N VAL A 456 0.10 25.28 -16.13
CA VAL A 456 -0.91 24.84 -15.18
C VAL A 456 -2.28 24.74 -15.86
N ALA A 457 -2.96 23.61 -15.70
CA ALA A 457 -4.37 23.51 -16.05
C ALA A 457 -5.21 24.30 -15.03
N THR A 458 -6.11 25.15 -15.51
CA THR A 458 -6.94 26.02 -14.64
C THR A 458 -8.38 25.55 -14.56
N LYS A 459 -8.91 24.98 -15.64
CA LYS A 459 -10.27 24.42 -15.72
C LYS A 459 -10.43 23.46 -16.89
N ALA A 460 -11.34 22.51 -16.75
CA ALA A 460 -11.80 21.66 -17.84
C ALA A 460 -12.71 22.43 -18.79
N LYS A 461 -12.46 22.27 -20.08
CA LYS A 461 -13.20 22.92 -21.16
C LYS A 461 -14.62 22.33 -21.28
N PRO A 462 -15.61 23.17 -21.62
CA PRO A 462 -16.95 22.68 -21.93
C PRO A 462 -16.91 21.82 -23.20
N SER A 463 -17.87 20.90 -23.32
CA SER A 463 -18.07 20.14 -24.56
C SER A 463 -18.33 21.05 -25.75
N HIS A 464 -17.78 20.69 -26.90
CA HIS A 464 -18.08 21.35 -28.18
C HIS A 464 -19.51 21.07 -28.68
N ASP A 465 -20.12 19.97 -28.25
CA ASP A 465 -21.50 19.61 -28.59
C ASP A 465 -22.48 20.20 -27.56
N SER A 466 -23.16 21.28 -27.96
CA SER A 466 -24.17 21.94 -27.13
C SER A 466 -25.44 21.10 -26.91
N GLY A 467 -25.60 19.98 -27.63
CA GLY A 467 -26.69 19.02 -27.45
C GLY A 467 -26.35 17.82 -26.55
N SER A 468 -25.07 17.59 -26.21
CA SER A 468 -24.68 16.48 -25.34
C SER A 468 -25.01 16.79 -23.87
N LEU A 469 -25.46 15.77 -23.13
CA LEU A 469 -25.61 15.83 -21.67
C LEU A 469 -24.25 15.81 -20.96
N LEU A 470 -23.19 15.45 -21.68
CA LEU A 470 -21.83 15.43 -21.16
C LEU A 470 -21.21 16.81 -21.34
N GLU A 471 -21.32 17.62 -20.29
CA GLU A 471 -20.96 19.05 -20.31
C GLU A 471 -19.46 19.34 -20.51
N LYS A 472 -18.59 18.33 -20.46
CA LYS A 472 -17.13 18.46 -20.57
C LYS A 472 -16.61 17.65 -21.74
N GLU A 473 -15.72 18.25 -22.53
CA GLU A 473 -15.13 17.59 -23.70
C GLU A 473 -14.40 16.28 -23.30
N PHE A 474 -13.74 16.28 -22.14
CA PHE A 474 -13.05 15.10 -21.66
C PHE A 474 -13.97 13.93 -21.28
N TYR A 475 -15.23 14.18 -20.90
CA TYR A 475 -16.17 13.09 -20.60
C TYR A 475 -16.39 12.18 -21.81
N GLU A 476 -16.66 12.78 -22.98
CA GLU A 476 -16.86 12.03 -24.22
C GLU A 476 -15.57 11.32 -24.63
N SER A 477 -14.43 12.02 -24.60
CA SER A 477 -13.11 11.41 -24.90
C SER A 477 -12.80 10.20 -24.02
N PHE A 478 -13.01 10.33 -22.70
CA PHE A 478 -12.78 9.24 -21.76
C PHE A 478 -13.70 8.05 -22.03
N LEU A 479 -15.01 8.29 -22.19
CA LEU A 479 -15.98 7.24 -22.47
C LEU A 479 -15.71 6.55 -23.82
N ASP A 480 -15.39 7.30 -24.87
CA ASP A 480 -15.14 6.75 -26.20
C ASP A 480 -13.89 5.88 -26.22
N VAL A 481 -12.80 6.34 -25.59
CA VAL A 481 -11.57 5.54 -25.47
C VAL A 481 -11.85 4.26 -24.69
N LEU A 482 -12.48 4.36 -23.52
CA LEU A 482 -12.70 3.21 -22.64
C LEU A 482 -13.64 2.18 -23.28
N SER A 483 -14.68 2.64 -23.97
CA SER A 483 -15.71 1.80 -24.60
C SER A 483 -15.30 1.25 -25.98
N SER A 484 -14.23 1.77 -26.57
CA SER A 484 -13.73 1.34 -27.88
C SER A 484 -13.30 -0.12 -27.85
N LEU A 485 -13.61 -0.90 -28.89
CA LEU A 485 -13.09 -2.28 -28.98
C LEU A 485 -11.59 -2.32 -29.37
N LYS A 486 -10.98 -1.19 -29.72
CA LYS A 486 -9.54 -1.12 -30.00
C LYS A 486 -8.76 -1.25 -28.70
N GLN A 487 -7.73 -2.09 -28.71
CA GLN A 487 -6.87 -2.37 -27.54
C GLN A 487 -7.64 -2.74 -26.24
N THR A 488 -8.82 -3.35 -26.37
CA THR A 488 -9.57 -3.81 -25.20
C THR A 488 -8.90 -5.00 -24.52
N GLY A 489 -9.20 -5.20 -23.23
CA GLY A 489 -8.76 -6.37 -22.50
C GLY A 489 -9.18 -7.68 -23.17
N ARG A 490 -8.35 -8.72 -23.01
CA ARG A 490 -8.57 -10.02 -23.65
C ARG A 490 -9.55 -10.91 -22.89
N PHE A 491 -9.51 -10.86 -21.57
CA PHE A 491 -10.29 -11.73 -20.70
C PHE A 491 -10.41 -11.09 -19.31
N ASN A 492 -11.54 -11.31 -18.65
CA ASN A 492 -11.70 -11.17 -17.19
C ASN A 492 -11.67 -12.57 -16.55
N ILE A 493 -11.74 -12.70 -15.21
CA ILE A 493 -11.67 -14.02 -14.56
C ILE A 493 -12.73 -15.01 -15.06
N SER A 494 -13.96 -14.56 -15.31
CA SER A 494 -15.06 -15.42 -15.75
C SER A 494 -14.95 -15.87 -17.20
N THR A 495 -14.16 -15.17 -18.02
CA THR A 495 -13.90 -15.53 -19.42
C THR A 495 -12.50 -16.11 -19.62
N GLN A 496 -11.61 -15.98 -18.65
CA GLN A 496 -10.33 -16.70 -18.59
C GLN A 496 -10.57 -18.22 -18.56
N PHE A 497 -11.64 -18.67 -17.90
CA PHE A 497 -11.95 -20.09 -17.73
C PHE A 497 -13.36 -20.46 -18.24
N PRO A 498 -13.52 -21.45 -19.15
CA PRO A 498 -14.81 -21.79 -19.76
C PRO A 498 -15.89 -22.30 -18.79
N TYR A 499 -15.50 -22.91 -17.67
CA TYR A 499 -16.40 -23.47 -16.67
C TYR A 499 -16.27 -22.76 -15.32
N TYR A 500 -15.88 -21.47 -15.34
CA TYR A 500 -15.80 -20.64 -14.14
C TYR A 500 -17.10 -20.69 -13.35
N LYS A 501 -16.99 -20.95 -12.05
CA LYS A 501 -18.12 -20.92 -11.12
C LYS A 501 -17.64 -20.54 -9.72
N GLU A 502 -18.35 -19.63 -9.10
CA GLU A 502 -18.22 -19.35 -7.67
C GLU A 502 -18.90 -20.48 -6.86
N VAL A 503 -18.11 -21.19 -6.05
CA VAL A 503 -18.55 -22.30 -5.20
C VAL A 503 -18.13 -22.01 -3.78
N VAL A 504 -19.01 -22.26 -2.81
CA VAL A 504 -18.71 -22.11 -1.39
C VAL A 504 -18.65 -23.50 -0.75
N TYR A 505 -17.59 -23.79 -0.02
CA TYR A 505 -17.38 -25.06 0.66
C TYR A 505 -17.72 -24.92 2.13
N LYS A 506 -18.86 -25.50 2.53
CA LYS A 506 -19.29 -25.58 3.93
C LYS A 506 -19.35 -27.05 4.36
N PRO A 507 -18.77 -27.40 5.53
CA PRO A 507 -18.82 -28.76 6.02
C PRO A 507 -20.23 -29.09 6.53
N ASP A 508 -20.65 -30.34 6.36
CA ASP A 508 -21.78 -30.93 7.08
C ASP A 508 -21.22 -31.80 8.21
N PHE A 509 -21.43 -31.38 9.46
CA PHE A 509 -20.94 -32.09 10.63
C PHE A 509 -21.88 -33.19 11.10
N GLY A 510 -23.09 -33.33 10.55
CA GLY A 510 -24.06 -34.36 10.92
C GLY A 510 -24.33 -34.41 12.44
N GLU A 511 -24.24 -35.61 13.02
CA GLU A 511 -24.43 -35.85 14.47
C GLU A 511 -23.15 -35.71 15.32
N LYS A 512 -22.07 -35.16 14.76
CA LYS A 512 -20.81 -35.02 15.51
C LYS A 512 -21.01 -34.09 16.71
N ILE A 513 -20.47 -34.51 17.85
CA ILE A 513 -20.43 -33.68 19.05
C ILE A 513 -19.32 -32.64 18.86
N MET A 514 -19.69 -31.37 18.86
CA MET A 514 -18.74 -30.28 18.69
C MET A 514 -17.86 -30.13 19.93
N GLY A 515 -16.57 -29.91 19.69
CA GLY A 515 -15.57 -29.67 20.73
C GLY A 515 -15.68 -28.29 21.36
N LYS A 516 -14.58 -27.86 22.00
CA LYS A 516 -14.51 -26.55 22.69
C LYS A 516 -14.77 -25.41 21.68
N PRO A 517 -15.75 -24.53 21.90
CA PRO A 517 -15.97 -23.35 21.06
C PRO A 517 -14.81 -22.37 21.19
N VAL A 518 -14.17 -22.03 20.07
CA VAL A 518 -13.01 -21.15 20.02
C VAL A 518 -13.27 -19.98 19.07
N VAL A 519 -12.89 -18.78 19.50
CA VAL A 519 -12.73 -17.61 18.64
C VAL A 519 -11.25 -17.27 18.56
N TYR A 520 -10.74 -17.07 17.35
CA TYR A 520 -9.34 -16.73 17.13
C TYR A 520 -9.21 -15.27 16.74
N ASP A 521 -8.55 -14.47 17.56
CA ASP A 521 -8.26 -13.05 17.36
C ASP A 521 -6.78 -12.90 16.96
N MET A 522 -6.53 -12.40 15.77
CA MET A 522 -5.21 -12.43 15.10
C MET A 522 -4.93 -11.11 14.41
N ASP A 523 -3.67 -10.78 14.16
CA ASP A 523 -3.28 -9.57 13.43
C ASP A 523 -2.62 -9.86 12.09
N LEU A 524 -2.92 -11.03 11.50
CA LEU A 524 -2.57 -11.43 10.13
C LEU A 524 -1.07 -11.45 9.85
N SER A 525 -0.26 -11.78 10.85
CA SER A 525 1.14 -12.13 10.63
C SER A 525 1.27 -13.49 9.90
N SER A 526 2.44 -13.79 9.35
CA SER A 526 2.75 -15.14 8.85
C SER A 526 2.58 -16.24 9.90
N GLY A 527 2.79 -15.92 11.18
CA GLY A 527 2.61 -16.83 12.31
C GLY A 527 1.15 -17.15 12.56
N ASP A 528 0.28 -16.16 12.42
CA ASP A 528 -1.17 -16.32 12.53
C ASP A 528 -1.75 -17.22 11.46
N PHE A 529 -1.26 -17.09 10.21
CA PHE A 529 -1.67 -17.96 9.12
C PHE A 529 -1.35 -19.43 9.43
N LEU A 530 -0.17 -19.71 9.98
CA LEU A 530 0.24 -21.06 10.38
C LEU A 530 -0.56 -21.56 11.59
N ALA A 531 -0.87 -20.69 12.54
CA ALA A 531 -1.72 -21.01 13.68
C ALA A 531 -3.16 -21.32 13.24
N LEU A 532 -3.73 -20.55 12.31
CA LEU A 532 -5.04 -20.78 11.72
C LEU A 532 -5.10 -22.11 10.98
N LEU A 533 -4.10 -22.42 10.12
CA LEU A 533 -4.02 -23.73 9.46
C LEU A 533 -3.98 -24.86 10.48
N TYR A 534 -3.18 -24.73 11.53
CA TYR A 534 -3.15 -25.72 12.60
C TYR A 534 -4.52 -25.90 13.26
N LEU A 535 -5.23 -24.81 13.60
CA LEU A 535 -6.58 -24.88 14.19
C LEU A 535 -7.59 -25.55 13.27
N LEU A 536 -7.54 -25.26 11.96
CA LEU A 536 -8.43 -25.86 10.95
C LEU A 536 -8.14 -27.35 10.71
N LYS A 537 -6.94 -27.82 11.07
CA LYS A 537 -6.53 -29.23 10.97
C LYS A 537 -6.95 -30.06 12.18
N LEU A 538 -7.23 -29.42 13.32
CA LEU A 538 -7.67 -30.12 14.51
C LEU A 538 -9.09 -30.67 14.31
N PRO A 539 -9.39 -31.89 14.83
CA PRO A 539 -10.76 -32.41 14.85
C PRO A 539 -11.76 -31.43 15.42
N VAL A 540 -12.90 -31.27 14.75
CA VAL A 540 -13.99 -30.39 15.20
C VAL A 540 -14.60 -30.84 16.53
N GLU A 541 -14.45 -32.13 16.85
CA GLU A 541 -14.79 -32.74 18.14
C GLU A 541 -13.86 -32.30 19.27
N LEU A 542 -12.67 -31.76 18.94
CA LEU A 542 -11.71 -31.21 19.88
C LEU A 542 -11.83 -29.69 19.96
N ILE A 543 -11.68 -29.01 18.81
CA ILE A 543 -11.77 -27.55 18.69
C ILE A 543 -12.83 -27.20 17.65
N ASN A 544 -13.87 -26.48 18.10
CA ASN A 544 -14.87 -25.90 17.23
C ASN A 544 -14.54 -24.42 16.99
N LEU A 545 -13.78 -24.13 15.93
CA LEU A 545 -13.49 -22.75 15.54
C LEU A 545 -14.77 -22.07 15.02
N LYS A 546 -15.30 -21.15 15.83
CA LYS A 546 -16.58 -20.44 15.63
C LYS A 546 -16.45 -19.15 14.84
N GLY A 547 -15.28 -18.53 14.85
CA GLY A 547 -15.05 -17.27 14.16
C GLY A 547 -13.62 -16.77 14.30
N ILE A 548 -13.28 -15.85 13.40
CA ILE A 548 -11.98 -15.18 13.35
C ILE A 548 -12.21 -13.68 13.49
N LEU A 549 -11.41 -13.04 14.34
CA LEU A 549 -11.36 -11.58 14.48
C LEU A 549 -9.99 -11.11 14.01
N VAL A 550 -9.95 -10.06 13.20
CA VAL A 550 -8.71 -9.50 12.65
C VAL A 550 -8.44 -8.16 13.30
N SER A 551 -7.29 -8.01 13.96
CA SER A 551 -6.85 -6.78 14.61
C SER A 551 -5.99 -5.96 13.65
N SER A 552 -6.56 -4.89 13.11
CA SER A 552 -5.91 -4.04 12.10
C SER A 552 -4.86 -3.07 12.68
N THR A 553 -4.61 -3.14 13.99
CA THR A 553 -3.58 -2.37 14.70
C THR A 553 -2.21 -3.06 14.69
N GLY A 554 -2.18 -4.33 14.28
CA GLY A 554 -0.98 -5.16 14.13
C GLY A 554 -0.48 -5.28 12.71
N TRP A 555 -0.03 -6.48 12.32
CA TRP A 555 0.50 -6.75 10.98
C TRP A 555 -0.58 -6.79 9.86
N ALA A 556 -1.84 -6.60 10.21
CA ALA A 556 -2.95 -6.68 9.29
C ALA A 556 -3.15 -5.37 8.51
N THR A 557 -3.46 -5.49 7.22
CA THR A 557 -4.21 -4.47 6.49
C THR A 557 -5.53 -5.07 6.02
N SER A 558 -6.52 -4.23 5.70
CA SER A 558 -7.81 -4.66 5.17
C SER A 558 -7.67 -5.48 3.87
N ALA A 559 -6.62 -5.23 3.08
CA ALA A 559 -6.28 -6.04 1.90
C ALA A 559 -5.90 -7.50 2.23
N THR A 560 -5.40 -7.77 3.43
CA THR A 560 -4.98 -9.13 3.82
C THR A 560 -6.17 -10.02 4.19
N VAL A 561 -7.36 -9.47 4.45
CA VAL A 561 -8.57 -10.26 4.80
C VAL A 561 -8.95 -11.22 3.70
N ASP A 562 -8.77 -10.83 2.43
CA ASP A 562 -9.04 -11.71 1.28
C ASP A 562 -8.17 -12.98 1.28
N VAL A 563 -6.99 -12.94 1.92
CA VAL A 563 -6.11 -14.12 2.05
C VAL A 563 -6.65 -15.08 3.11
N VAL A 564 -7.33 -14.58 4.16
CA VAL A 564 -8.04 -15.42 5.14
C VAL A 564 -9.18 -16.17 4.45
N TYR A 565 -9.94 -15.50 3.59
CA TYR A 565 -11.02 -16.13 2.84
C TYR A 565 -10.51 -17.23 1.90
N ASP A 566 -9.42 -16.99 1.17
CA ASP A 566 -8.80 -18.02 0.32
C ASP A 566 -8.33 -19.24 1.13
N LEU A 567 -7.78 -19.03 2.33
CA LEU A 567 -7.34 -20.11 3.21
C LEU A 567 -8.52 -20.90 3.80
N LEU A 568 -9.57 -20.23 4.24
CA LEU A 568 -10.81 -20.89 4.66
C LEU A 568 -11.43 -21.68 3.51
N HIS A 569 -11.40 -21.13 2.31
CA HIS A 569 -11.90 -21.77 1.11
C HIS A 569 -11.07 -23.03 0.76
N MET A 570 -9.74 -22.95 0.82
CA MET A 570 -8.82 -24.09 0.69
C MET A 570 -9.19 -25.21 1.65
N MET A 571 -9.43 -24.88 2.93
CA MET A 571 -9.76 -25.84 3.98
C MET A 571 -11.22 -26.28 4.00
N GLY A 572 -12.06 -25.78 3.09
CA GLY A 572 -13.48 -26.11 3.03
C GLY A 572 -14.30 -25.57 4.22
N ARG A 573 -13.90 -24.44 4.78
CA ARG A 573 -14.45 -23.81 5.99
C ARG A 573 -15.00 -22.41 5.72
N ASP A 574 -15.68 -22.23 4.59
CA ASP A 574 -16.34 -20.96 4.26
C ASP A 574 -17.53 -20.63 5.21
N ASP A 575 -17.89 -21.54 6.12
CA ASP A 575 -18.84 -21.33 7.20
C ASP A 575 -18.34 -20.40 8.31
N ILE A 576 -17.02 -20.24 8.45
CA ILE A 576 -16.43 -19.45 9.55
C ILE A 576 -16.56 -17.93 9.26
N PRO A 577 -17.24 -17.14 10.10
CA PRO A 577 -17.29 -15.69 9.96
C PRO A 577 -15.95 -15.05 10.31
N VAL A 578 -15.57 -14.00 9.57
CA VAL A 578 -14.32 -13.25 9.76
C VAL A 578 -14.67 -11.78 9.97
N GLY A 579 -14.41 -11.25 11.17
CA GLY A 579 -14.71 -9.88 11.54
C GLY A 579 -13.46 -9.00 11.49
N LEU A 580 -13.55 -7.83 10.86
CA LEU A 580 -12.45 -6.88 10.77
C LEU A 580 -12.57 -5.84 11.88
N GLY A 581 -11.50 -5.65 12.65
CA GLY A 581 -11.44 -4.68 13.74
C GLY A 581 -10.85 -3.34 13.36
N ASP A 582 -10.88 -2.41 14.33
CA ASP A 582 -10.38 -1.04 14.16
C ASP A 582 -8.91 -1.01 13.72
N VAL A 583 -8.62 0.01 12.92
CA VAL A 583 -7.30 0.31 12.37
C VAL A 583 -6.41 1.15 13.29
N PHE A 584 -6.98 1.70 14.36
CA PHE A 584 -6.27 2.53 15.33
C PHE A 584 -6.30 1.88 16.71
N ALA A 585 -5.18 1.95 17.42
CA ALA A 585 -5.13 1.51 18.81
C ALA A 585 -6.05 2.39 19.68
N VAL A 586 -6.47 1.86 20.82
CA VAL A 586 -7.35 2.59 21.76
C VAL A 586 -6.74 3.96 22.08
N GLY A 587 -7.53 5.03 21.86
CA GLY A 587 -7.14 6.41 22.13
C GLY A 587 -6.34 7.14 21.05
N GLN A 588 -6.02 6.49 19.91
CA GLN A 588 -5.27 7.12 18.81
C GLN A 588 -6.15 7.78 17.73
N VAL A 589 -7.44 7.47 17.73
CA VAL A 589 -8.44 8.03 16.81
C VAL A 589 -8.54 9.55 16.99
N HIS A 590 -8.71 10.29 15.90
CA HIS A 590 -8.91 11.73 15.95
C HIS A 590 -10.29 12.08 16.54
N PRO A 591 -10.38 12.96 17.57
CA PRO A 591 -11.62 13.17 18.33
C PRO A 591 -12.81 13.66 17.51
N THR A 592 -12.57 14.45 16.47
CA THR A 592 -13.63 15.04 15.63
C THR A 592 -13.75 14.40 14.24
N PHE A 593 -12.78 13.55 13.85
CA PHE A 593 -12.77 12.92 12.53
C PHE A 593 -12.24 11.47 12.64
N PRO A 594 -13.07 10.51 13.09
CA PRO A 594 -12.59 9.19 13.46
C PRO A 594 -11.91 8.35 12.35
N ALA A 595 -12.06 8.75 11.09
CA ALA A 595 -11.40 8.11 9.96
C ALA A 595 -9.91 8.47 9.82
N ILE A 596 -9.33 9.24 10.74
CA ILE A 596 -7.88 9.42 10.85
C ILE A 596 -7.43 9.23 12.31
N GLY A 597 -6.14 9.02 12.50
CA GLY A 597 -5.55 8.80 13.82
C GLY A 597 -4.03 8.93 13.82
N ASP A 598 -3.44 8.86 15.00
CA ASP A 598 -1.99 8.83 15.15
C ASP A 598 -1.43 7.41 15.01
N CYS A 599 -0.16 7.30 14.59
CA CYS A 599 0.56 6.02 14.48
C CYS A 599 1.64 5.87 15.55
N LYS A 600 1.41 6.41 16.75
CA LYS A 600 2.40 6.41 17.83
C LYS A 600 3.02 5.03 18.08
N TYR A 601 2.22 3.97 18.03
CA TYR A 601 2.67 2.59 18.20
C TYR A 601 2.88 1.86 16.87
N ALA A 602 1.96 2.00 15.90
CA ALA A 602 2.06 1.37 14.57
C ALA A 602 3.35 1.71 13.80
N LYS A 603 4.01 2.85 14.10
CA LYS A 603 5.33 3.19 13.56
C LYS A 603 6.43 2.17 13.88
N ALA A 604 6.21 1.28 14.85
CA ALA A 604 7.12 0.20 15.19
C ALA A 604 7.06 -0.96 14.19
N ILE A 605 6.02 -1.04 13.35
CA ILE A 605 5.87 -2.10 12.37
C ILE A 605 6.79 -1.79 11.17
N PRO A 606 7.74 -2.68 10.83
CA PRO A 606 8.59 -2.53 9.66
C PRO A 606 7.79 -2.46 8.36
N GLN A 607 8.14 -1.49 7.53
CA GLN A 607 7.65 -1.32 6.18
C GLN A 607 8.78 -1.54 5.18
N GLY A 608 8.61 -2.49 4.29
CA GLY A 608 9.51 -2.75 3.19
C GLY A 608 9.07 -2.09 1.89
N SER A 609 9.75 -2.54 0.83
CA SER A 609 9.52 -2.23 -0.58
C SER A 609 8.05 -2.28 -1.00
N GLY A 610 7.27 -3.21 -0.45
CA GLY A 610 5.85 -3.40 -0.74
C GLY A 610 4.86 -2.87 0.29
N GLY A 611 5.26 -2.16 1.35
CA GLY A 611 4.36 -1.93 2.50
C GLY A 611 4.76 -2.77 3.71
N LEU A 612 3.84 -3.39 4.43
CA LEU A 612 4.19 -4.15 5.64
C LEU A 612 5.03 -5.38 5.28
N LEU A 613 6.27 -5.41 5.74
CA LEU A 613 7.30 -6.33 5.24
C LEU A 613 6.94 -7.83 5.40
N ASP A 614 6.18 -8.18 6.44
CA ASP A 614 5.66 -9.54 6.62
C ASP A 614 4.41 -9.82 5.76
N SER A 615 3.39 -8.97 5.85
CA SER A 615 2.13 -9.09 5.10
C SER A 615 2.34 -9.10 3.59
N ASP A 616 3.36 -8.41 3.11
CA ASP A 616 3.84 -8.45 1.72
C ASP A 616 4.29 -9.84 1.28
N THR A 617 4.98 -10.57 2.17
CA THR A 617 5.37 -11.95 1.91
C THR A 617 4.13 -12.83 1.69
N LEU A 618 3.05 -12.58 2.46
CA LEU A 618 1.78 -13.25 2.29
C LEU A 618 1.11 -12.91 0.96
N TYR A 619 1.12 -11.65 0.49
CA TYR A 619 0.53 -11.29 -0.80
C TYR A 619 1.12 -12.05 -1.99
N GLY A 620 2.42 -12.33 -1.98
CA GLY A 620 3.06 -13.13 -3.01
C GLY A 620 2.62 -14.59 -3.01
N LEU A 621 2.57 -15.21 -1.83
CA LEU A 621 2.21 -16.61 -1.65
C LEU A 621 0.70 -16.86 -1.73
N ALA A 622 -0.12 -15.85 -1.41
CA ALA A 622 -1.57 -15.91 -1.50
C ALA A 622 -2.06 -16.19 -2.93
N ARG A 623 -1.26 -15.87 -3.96
CA ARG A 623 -1.58 -16.20 -5.35
C ARG A 623 -1.54 -17.70 -5.64
N ASP A 624 -0.92 -18.48 -4.77
CA ASP A 624 -0.90 -19.95 -4.86
C ASP A 624 -2.13 -20.58 -4.16
N LEU A 625 -2.87 -19.82 -3.35
CA LEU A 625 -4.12 -20.25 -2.70
C LEU A 625 -5.31 -20.19 -3.68
N PRO A 626 -6.30 -21.08 -3.53
CA PRO A 626 -7.54 -21.01 -4.30
C PRO A 626 -8.29 -19.71 -3.99
N ARG A 627 -8.89 -19.09 -5.01
CA ARG A 627 -9.69 -17.87 -4.88
C ARG A 627 -11.06 -18.19 -4.28
N SER A 628 -11.35 -17.59 -3.13
CA SER A 628 -12.67 -17.64 -2.51
C SER A 628 -13.67 -16.74 -3.23
N PRO A 629 -14.96 -17.12 -3.33
CA PRO A 629 -16.03 -16.18 -3.65
C PRO A 629 -16.26 -15.12 -2.57
N ARG A 630 -15.85 -15.40 -1.33
CA ARG A 630 -15.86 -14.42 -0.24
C ARG A 630 -14.71 -13.44 -0.45
N ARG A 631 -15.01 -12.16 -0.26
CA ARG A 631 -14.11 -11.06 -0.56
C ARG A 631 -14.44 -9.85 0.29
N TYR A 632 -13.47 -9.00 0.52
CA TYR A 632 -13.67 -7.71 1.14
C TYR A 632 -14.62 -6.88 0.28
N THR A 633 -15.71 -6.44 0.89
CA THR A 633 -16.57 -5.39 0.33
C THR A 633 -16.87 -4.38 1.42
N ALA A 634 -16.72 -3.11 1.09
CA ALA A 634 -16.88 -2.01 2.02
C ALA A 634 -18.34 -1.90 2.54
N GLU A 635 -18.51 -1.29 3.72
CA GLU A 635 -19.83 -1.09 4.33
C GLU A 635 -20.65 -0.01 3.63
N ASN A 636 -21.86 -0.38 3.18
CA ASN A 636 -22.85 0.55 2.67
C ASN A 636 -23.14 1.70 3.67
N SER A 637 -23.24 2.93 3.19
CA SER A 637 -23.66 4.08 3.98
C SER A 637 -25.20 4.13 4.13
N VAL A 638 -25.80 3.15 4.82
CA VAL A 638 -27.27 3.06 4.99
C VAL A 638 -27.84 4.21 5.83
N LYS A 639 -27.00 4.90 6.62
CA LYS A 639 -27.39 6.04 7.46
C LYS A 639 -28.03 7.22 6.70
N SER A 640 -27.95 7.27 5.38
CA SER A 640 -28.38 8.42 4.55
C SER A 640 -29.56 8.15 3.59
N GLY A 641 -30.31 7.05 3.76
CA GLY A 641 -31.72 7.03 3.30
C GLY A 641 -32.04 6.65 1.84
N ALA A 642 -31.11 6.09 1.07
CA ALA A 642 -31.39 5.43 -0.22
C ALA A 642 -30.92 3.96 -0.18
N PRO A 643 -31.46 3.02 -0.98
CA PRO A 643 -30.86 1.70 -1.16
C PRO A 643 -29.53 1.90 -1.90
N ARG A 644 -28.47 2.08 -1.11
CA ARG A 644 -27.08 2.07 -1.54
C ARG A 644 -26.60 0.65 -1.28
N ASP A 645 -26.89 -0.25 -2.20
CA ASP A 645 -26.43 -1.63 -2.12
C ASP A 645 -25.32 -1.88 -3.15
N THR A 646 -24.21 -2.39 -2.65
CA THR A 646 -23.32 -3.16 -3.52
C THR A 646 -24.13 -4.34 -4.10
N ASN A 647 -23.76 -4.84 -5.29
CA ASN A 647 -24.49 -5.94 -5.93
C ASN A 647 -24.56 -7.24 -5.08
N HIS A 648 -23.77 -7.30 -4.01
CA HIS A 648 -23.61 -8.45 -3.12
C HIS A 648 -23.60 -8.01 -1.64
N PRO A 649 -24.72 -7.50 -1.10
CA PRO A 649 -24.77 -7.08 0.30
C PRO A 649 -24.49 -8.24 1.28
N GLU A 650 -24.71 -9.48 0.86
CA GLU A 650 -24.38 -10.70 1.59
C GLU A 650 -22.87 -10.96 1.74
N LEU A 651 -22.04 -10.34 0.90
CA LEU A 651 -20.58 -10.46 0.94
C LEU A 651 -19.92 -9.31 1.73
N ARG A 652 -20.71 -8.41 2.33
CA ARG A 652 -20.23 -7.27 3.13
C ARG A 652 -19.23 -7.73 4.18
N GLN A 653 -18.10 -7.03 4.29
CA GLN A 653 -17.13 -7.30 5.35
C GLN A 653 -17.74 -6.94 6.71
N PRO A 654 -18.00 -7.91 7.60
CA PRO A 654 -18.53 -7.61 8.92
C PRO A 654 -17.42 -7.06 9.84
N SER A 655 -17.84 -6.25 10.81
CA SER A 655 -16.95 -5.81 11.89
C SER A 655 -16.64 -6.95 12.86
N GLU A 656 -15.57 -6.80 13.65
CA GLU A 656 -15.25 -7.71 14.76
C GLU A 656 -16.41 -7.82 15.76
N VAL A 657 -17.13 -6.72 16.00
CA VAL A 657 -18.28 -6.68 16.93
C VAL A 657 -19.50 -7.41 16.34
N ASP A 658 -19.77 -7.27 15.04
CA ASP A 658 -20.88 -7.96 14.37
C ASP A 658 -20.67 -9.48 14.37
N VAL A 659 -19.45 -9.92 14.07
CA VAL A 659 -19.07 -11.33 14.12
C VAL A 659 -19.17 -11.86 15.55
N TRP A 660 -18.67 -11.12 16.54
CA TRP A 660 -18.81 -11.50 17.95
C TRP A 660 -20.27 -11.72 18.36
N LYS A 661 -21.15 -10.77 18.04
CA LYS A 661 -22.59 -10.87 18.34
C LYS A 661 -23.21 -12.09 17.67
N SER A 662 -22.95 -12.29 16.37
CA SER A 662 -23.46 -13.44 15.62
C SER A 662 -23.02 -14.78 16.24
N ILE A 663 -21.77 -14.87 16.69
CA ILE A 663 -21.25 -16.05 17.38
C ILE A 663 -22.01 -16.28 18.68
N VAL A 664 -22.15 -15.26 19.53
CA VAL A 664 -22.83 -15.35 20.83
C VAL A 664 -24.29 -15.75 20.65
N GLU A 665 -24.98 -15.20 19.66
CA GLU A 665 -26.39 -15.54 19.34
C GLU A 665 -26.53 -16.99 18.82
N SER A 666 -25.49 -17.54 18.18
CA SER A 666 -25.48 -18.91 17.67
C SER A 666 -25.13 -19.98 18.71
N LEU A 667 -24.82 -19.59 19.95
CA LEU A 667 -24.42 -20.53 21.00
C LEU A 667 -25.62 -21.23 21.64
N ASP A 668 -25.45 -22.51 21.97
CA ASP A 668 -26.42 -23.23 22.80
C ASP A 668 -26.44 -22.63 24.23
N PRO A 669 -27.61 -22.59 24.90
CA PRO A 669 -27.74 -22.06 26.25
C PRO A 669 -26.72 -22.67 27.23
N GLY A 670 -25.95 -21.81 27.89
CA GLY A 670 -24.92 -22.22 28.86
C GLY A 670 -23.54 -22.51 28.27
N SER A 671 -23.41 -22.56 26.94
CA SER A 671 -22.11 -22.67 26.27
C SER A 671 -21.21 -21.49 26.58
N LYS A 672 -19.90 -21.74 26.57
CA LYS A 672 -18.88 -20.72 26.79
C LYS A 672 -17.85 -20.73 25.67
N ILE A 673 -17.29 -19.56 25.38
CA ILE A 673 -16.30 -19.34 24.33
C ILE A 673 -14.91 -19.27 24.96
N THR A 674 -13.94 -19.93 24.34
CA THR A 674 -12.51 -19.69 24.58
C THR A 674 -11.98 -18.75 23.50
N ILE A 675 -11.23 -17.72 23.89
CA ILE A 675 -10.60 -16.80 22.94
C ILE A 675 -9.10 -17.07 22.92
N LEU A 676 -8.52 -17.24 21.73
CA LEU A 676 -7.07 -17.20 21.51
C LEU A 676 -6.74 -15.86 20.86
N THR A 677 -5.86 -15.07 21.46
CA THR A 677 -5.40 -13.78 20.91
C THR A 677 -3.92 -13.86 20.56
N ASN A 678 -3.59 -13.70 19.28
CA ASN A 678 -2.23 -13.64 18.78
C ASN A 678 -1.78 -12.25 18.29
N GLY A 679 -2.71 -11.28 18.24
CA GLY A 679 -2.41 -9.90 17.89
C GLY A 679 -2.58 -8.92 19.06
N PRO A 680 -2.54 -7.60 18.79
CA PRO A 680 -2.85 -6.58 19.78
C PRO A 680 -4.29 -6.73 20.30
N LEU A 681 -4.48 -6.44 21.59
CA LEU A 681 -5.71 -6.73 22.32
C LEU A 681 -6.87 -5.76 22.04
N THR A 682 -6.80 -4.96 20.97
CA THR A 682 -7.75 -3.91 20.59
C THR A 682 -9.17 -4.45 20.45
N ASN A 683 -9.34 -5.54 19.69
CA ASN A 683 -10.64 -6.20 19.47
C ASN A 683 -11.23 -6.72 20.78
N LEU A 684 -10.44 -7.44 21.57
CA LEU A 684 -10.88 -7.98 22.85
C LEU A 684 -11.25 -6.88 23.84
N ALA A 685 -10.49 -5.79 23.91
CA ALA A 685 -10.83 -4.65 24.76
C ALA A 685 -12.19 -4.07 24.38
N LYS A 686 -12.48 -3.89 23.10
CA LYS A 686 -13.82 -3.45 22.65
C LYS A 686 -14.93 -4.43 23.00
N ILE A 687 -14.71 -5.73 22.79
CA ILE A 687 -15.68 -6.78 23.13
C ILE A 687 -16.02 -6.75 24.62
N ILE A 688 -15.02 -6.58 25.49
CA ILE A 688 -15.24 -6.48 26.95
C ILE A 688 -16.17 -5.31 27.32
N HIS A 689 -16.11 -4.21 26.59
CA HIS A 689 -16.95 -3.03 26.84
C HIS A 689 -18.38 -3.16 26.24
N SER A 690 -18.65 -4.16 25.42
CA SER A 690 -19.98 -4.42 24.87
C SER A 690 -20.89 -5.18 25.85
N GLU A 691 -22.22 -4.99 25.75
CA GLU A 691 -23.19 -5.55 26.69
C GLU A 691 -23.16 -7.10 26.73
N ASN A 692 -23.23 -7.69 27.93
CA ASN A 692 -23.25 -9.14 28.21
C ASN A 692 -22.05 -10.00 27.74
N SER A 693 -21.02 -9.42 27.13
CA SER A 693 -19.92 -10.16 26.47
C SER A 693 -18.96 -10.89 27.41
N THR A 694 -18.70 -10.39 28.62
CA THR A 694 -17.75 -11.05 29.53
C THR A 694 -18.29 -12.34 30.14
N SER A 695 -19.62 -12.49 30.23
CA SER A 695 -20.25 -13.64 30.86
C SER A 695 -20.16 -14.92 30.03
N VAL A 696 -20.04 -14.80 28.71
CA VAL A 696 -19.95 -15.93 27.78
C VAL A 696 -18.51 -16.40 27.54
N ILE A 697 -17.51 -15.61 27.93
CA ILE A 697 -16.09 -15.95 27.79
C ILE A 697 -15.67 -16.85 28.96
N GLN A 698 -15.21 -18.07 28.65
CA GLN A 698 -14.67 -19.03 29.64
C GLN A 698 -13.25 -18.67 30.05
N GLU A 699 -12.38 -18.50 29.07
CA GLU A 699 -10.96 -18.27 29.24
C GLU A 699 -10.37 -17.58 27.99
N VAL A 700 -9.32 -16.79 28.20
CA VAL A 700 -8.58 -16.10 27.14
C VAL A 700 -7.13 -16.56 27.19
N TYR A 701 -6.61 -17.06 26.07
CA TYR A 701 -5.19 -17.32 25.86
C TYR A 701 -4.58 -16.13 25.14
N ILE A 702 -3.61 -15.48 25.78
CA ILE A 702 -2.89 -14.34 25.22
C ILE A 702 -1.49 -14.79 24.84
N VAL A 703 -1.19 -14.82 23.53
CA VAL A 703 0.16 -15.01 23.02
C VAL A 703 0.81 -13.63 22.90
N GLY A 704 1.66 -13.32 23.87
CA GLY A 704 2.30 -12.03 23.96
C GLY A 704 2.78 -11.73 25.37
N GLY A 705 3.29 -10.53 25.56
CA GLY A 705 3.77 -10.05 26.84
C GLY A 705 5.20 -10.47 27.19
N ASN A 706 5.95 -9.50 27.69
CA ASN A 706 7.25 -9.71 28.32
C ASN A 706 7.12 -9.35 29.80
N ILE A 707 7.15 -10.36 30.68
CA ILE A 707 7.11 -10.15 32.12
C ILE A 707 8.48 -9.67 32.56
N ASP A 708 8.52 -8.46 33.11
CA ASP A 708 9.75 -7.85 33.57
C ASP A 708 10.41 -8.71 34.65
N ASN A 709 11.66 -9.07 34.36
CA ASN A 709 12.58 -9.69 35.28
C ASN A 709 13.99 -9.25 34.86
N ASP A 710 14.92 -9.18 35.81
CA ASP A 710 16.26 -8.56 35.66
C ASP A 710 17.13 -9.11 34.51
N THR A 711 16.66 -10.10 33.75
CA THR A 711 17.45 -10.82 32.72
C THR A 711 16.87 -10.80 31.31
N ASN A 712 15.59 -10.44 31.11
CA ASN A 712 14.92 -10.64 29.81
C ASN A 712 14.42 -9.35 29.15
N LYS A 713 14.93 -9.10 27.94
CA LYS A 713 14.46 -8.02 27.06
C LYS A 713 13.24 -8.42 26.24
N GLY A 714 12.39 -7.42 25.98
CA GLY A 714 11.29 -7.44 25.05
C GLY A 714 11.70 -7.70 23.60
N ASN A 715 10.75 -7.64 22.67
CA ASN A 715 10.97 -7.84 21.23
C ASN A 715 10.53 -6.64 20.36
N VAL A 716 10.31 -5.45 20.93
CA VAL A 716 10.09 -4.22 20.15
C VAL A 716 11.42 -3.73 19.57
N PHE A 717 11.90 -4.38 18.50
CA PHE A 717 13.24 -4.18 17.94
C PHE A 717 13.40 -2.88 17.14
N THR A 718 12.31 -2.27 16.70
CA THR A 718 12.29 -1.03 15.88
C THR A 718 12.28 0.24 16.71
N VAL A 719 11.97 0.14 18.01
CA VAL A 719 11.98 1.26 18.95
C VAL A 719 13.03 0.97 20.00
N SER A 720 14.29 1.31 19.68
CA SER A 720 15.46 0.95 20.51
C SER A 720 15.41 1.49 21.95
N SER A 721 14.59 2.50 22.22
CA SER A 721 14.38 3.03 23.58
C SER A 721 13.47 2.15 24.44
N ASN A 722 12.75 1.19 23.85
CA ASN A 722 11.86 0.27 24.57
C ASN A 722 12.43 -1.15 24.57
N GLU A 723 13.14 -1.50 25.64
CA GLU A 723 13.70 -2.83 25.83
C GLU A 723 12.78 -3.77 26.64
N HIS A 724 11.60 -3.29 27.06
CA HIS A 724 10.79 -3.94 28.08
C HIS A 724 9.52 -4.59 27.54
N ALA A 725 8.92 -4.01 26.51
CA ALA A 725 7.63 -4.47 26.00
C ALA A 725 7.75 -5.63 25.01
N GLU A 726 6.68 -6.42 24.94
CA GLU A 726 6.46 -7.32 23.82
C GLU A 726 5.59 -6.61 22.76
N PHE A 727 5.81 -6.94 21.49
CA PHE A 727 5.27 -6.27 20.31
C PHE A 727 3.73 -6.09 20.36
N ASN A 728 2.96 -7.15 20.59
CA ASN A 728 1.49 -7.06 20.62
C ASN A 728 0.98 -6.15 21.73
N ILE A 729 1.62 -6.22 22.91
CA ILE A 729 1.28 -5.34 24.04
C ILE A 729 1.71 -3.88 23.78
N PHE A 730 2.82 -3.68 23.08
CA PHE A 730 3.30 -2.35 22.70
C PHE A 730 2.40 -1.66 21.66
N LEU A 731 1.80 -2.42 20.75
CA LEU A 731 0.96 -1.88 19.68
C LEU A 731 -0.37 -1.32 20.19
N ASP A 732 -0.95 -1.90 21.25
CA ASP A 732 -2.09 -1.30 21.95
C ASP A 732 -2.02 -1.50 23.48
N PRO A 733 -1.21 -0.69 24.17
CA PRO A 733 -0.98 -0.85 25.60
C PRO A 733 -2.21 -0.48 26.43
N LEU A 734 -3.09 0.39 25.92
CA LEU A 734 -4.34 0.77 26.59
C LEU A 734 -5.36 -0.35 26.51
N ALA A 735 -5.50 -1.01 25.36
CA ALA A 735 -6.31 -2.21 25.23
C ALA A 735 -5.77 -3.34 26.11
N ALA A 736 -4.44 -3.55 26.13
CA ALA A 736 -3.83 -4.55 26.98
C ALA A 736 -4.10 -4.30 28.46
N LYS A 737 -3.98 -3.05 28.93
CA LYS A 737 -4.35 -2.66 30.29
C LYS A 737 -5.82 -2.97 30.59
N ALA A 738 -6.74 -2.59 29.71
CA ALA A 738 -8.16 -2.86 29.87
C ALA A 738 -8.48 -4.36 29.97
N VAL A 739 -7.83 -5.21 29.16
CA VAL A 739 -8.00 -6.67 29.21
C VAL A 739 -7.41 -7.25 30.50
N PHE A 740 -6.20 -6.84 30.89
CA PHE A 740 -5.54 -7.32 32.11
C PHE A 740 -6.20 -6.82 33.39
N GLU A 741 -6.97 -5.73 33.37
CA GLU A 741 -7.75 -5.27 34.53
C GLU A 741 -9.18 -5.84 34.56
N SER A 742 -9.59 -6.57 33.52
CA SER A 742 -10.93 -7.16 33.41
C SER A 742 -11.19 -8.34 34.37
N LYS A 743 -12.42 -8.85 34.41
CA LYS A 743 -12.78 -10.07 35.17
C LYS A 743 -12.50 -11.39 34.44
N LEU A 744 -11.95 -11.34 33.22
CA LEU A 744 -11.74 -12.54 32.40
C LEU A 744 -10.67 -13.47 33.01
N ASN A 745 -10.83 -14.77 32.83
CA ASN A 745 -9.80 -15.74 33.18
C ASN A 745 -8.70 -15.76 32.10
N ILE A 746 -7.52 -15.25 32.42
CA ILE A 746 -6.43 -15.04 31.46
C ILE A 746 -5.34 -16.10 31.66
N THR A 747 -4.97 -16.76 30.56
CA THR A 747 -3.75 -17.56 30.43
C THR A 747 -2.76 -16.83 29.52
N LEU A 748 -1.62 -16.41 30.07
CA LEU A 748 -0.55 -15.75 29.34
C LEU A 748 0.48 -16.75 28.83
N ILE A 749 0.81 -16.67 27.54
CA ILE A 749 1.88 -17.41 26.87
C ILE A 749 3.01 -16.40 26.58
N PRO A 750 3.95 -16.22 27.52
CA PRO A 750 4.88 -15.11 27.50
C PRO A 750 5.97 -15.27 26.42
N LEU A 751 6.57 -14.15 26.03
CA LEU A 751 7.62 -14.05 25.01
C LEU A 751 8.79 -15.03 25.23
N GLN A 752 9.19 -15.27 26.48
CA GLN A 752 10.27 -16.21 26.80
C GLN A 752 9.98 -17.63 26.33
N LEU A 753 8.70 -18.04 26.37
CA LEU A 753 8.30 -19.36 25.92
C LEU A 753 8.20 -19.42 24.40
N GLN A 754 7.67 -18.36 23.79
CA GLN A 754 7.62 -18.18 22.33
C GLN A 754 9.02 -18.30 21.71
N LYS A 755 10.01 -17.59 22.26
CA LYS A 755 11.42 -17.65 21.82
C LYS A 755 12.03 -19.06 21.84
N ARG A 756 11.53 -19.98 22.69
CA ARG A 756 12.03 -21.37 22.75
C ARG A 756 11.55 -22.23 21.57
N VAL A 757 10.50 -21.81 20.87
CA VAL A 757 9.93 -22.52 19.72
C VAL A 757 10.14 -21.79 18.39
N SER A 758 10.98 -20.75 18.36
CA SER A 758 11.29 -19.94 17.17
C SER A 758 12.45 -20.45 16.31
N SER A 759 12.53 -21.77 16.05
CA SER A 759 13.56 -22.36 15.17
C SER A 759 13.02 -22.80 13.81
N PHE A 760 13.35 -22.04 12.76
CA PHE A 760 13.05 -22.41 11.36
C PHE A 760 13.61 -23.79 11.00
N CYS A 761 14.85 -24.07 11.40
CA CYS A 761 15.49 -25.35 11.10
C CYS A 761 14.74 -26.53 11.75
N ALA A 762 14.34 -26.40 13.01
CA ALA A 762 13.63 -27.46 13.72
C ALA A 762 12.26 -27.75 13.08
N ILE A 763 11.46 -26.71 12.84
CA ILE A 763 10.11 -26.87 12.27
C ILE A 763 10.14 -27.41 10.84
N LEU A 764 11.04 -26.90 9.99
CA LEU A 764 11.19 -27.36 8.60
C LEU A 764 11.70 -28.81 8.52
N ASN A 765 12.60 -29.21 9.41
CA ASN A 765 13.07 -30.59 9.49
C ASN A 765 11.95 -31.56 9.86
N LYS A 766 11.04 -31.17 10.77
CA LYS A 766 9.89 -32.00 11.16
C LYS A 766 8.82 -32.09 10.06
N LEU A 767 8.57 -31.00 9.33
CA LEU A 767 7.71 -31.03 8.15
C LEU A 767 8.28 -31.94 7.04
N GLY A 768 9.61 -32.07 6.95
CA GLY A 768 10.29 -33.02 6.08
C GLY A 768 10.22 -32.67 4.60
N THR A 769 10.67 -33.58 3.73
CA THR A 769 10.75 -33.35 2.26
C THR A 769 9.46 -33.67 1.52
N LYS A 770 8.70 -34.67 1.96
CA LYS A 770 7.41 -35.04 1.38
C LYS A 770 6.29 -34.33 2.14
N SER A 771 5.75 -33.27 1.57
CA SER A 771 4.54 -32.62 2.07
C SER A 771 3.38 -33.62 1.93
N GLY A 772 2.74 -33.98 3.04
CA GLY A 772 1.65 -34.96 3.03
C GLY A 772 0.36 -34.38 2.44
N THR A 773 0.14 -33.08 2.62
CA THR A 773 -1.11 -32.38 2.28
C THR A 773 -0.81 -31.02 1.63
N PRO A 774 -1.77 -30.41 0.91
CA PRO A 774 -1.60 -29.08 0.32
C PRO A 774 -1.26 -28.00 1.35
N GLU A 775 -1.96 -27.96 2.49
CA GLU A 775 -1.73 -26.98 3.55
C GLU A 775 -0.37 -27.17 4.25
N SER A 776 0.14 -28.40 4.34
CA SER A 776 1.50 -28.68 4.81
C SER A 776 2.54 -28.16 3.80
N ALA A 777 2.26 -28.31 2.50
CA ALA A 777 3.12 -27.78 1.43
C ALA A 777 3.16 -26.24 1.45
N PHE A 778 2.00 -25.59 1.58
CA PHE A 778 1.90 -24.14 1.74
C PHE A 778 2.66 -23.66 2.97
N SER A 779 2.42 -24.27 4.14
CA SER A 779 3.10 -23.94 5.40
C SER A 779 4.61 -24.03 5.27
N LYS A 780 5.11 -25.11 4.66
CA LYS A 780 6.54 -25.30 4.40
C LYS A 780 7.08 -24.25 3.42
N GLY A 781 6.34 -23.89 2.39
CA GLY A 781 6.69 -22.84 1.43
C GLY A 781 6.86 -21.48 2.11
N LEU A 782 5.88 -21.09 2.92
CA LEU A 782 5.92 -19.86 3.73
C LEU A 782 7.11 -19.85 4.69
N LEU A 783 7.27 -20.89 5.50
CA LEU A 783 8.39 -21.02 6.45
C LEU A 783 9.75 -20.99 5.75
N SER A 784 9.87 -21.66 4.60
CA SER A 784 11.11 -21.65 3.82
C SER A 784 11.40 -20.26 3.24
N ARG A 785 10.37 -19.54 2.78
CA ARG A 785 10.50 -18.17 2.27
C ARG A 785 10.98 -17.23 3.38
N LEU A 786 10.32 -17.23 4.54
CA LEU A 786 10.72 -16.40 5.68
C LEU A 786 12.15 -16.70 6.13
N TRP A 787 12.53 -17.97 6.22
CA TRP A 787 13.90 -18.34 6.58
C TRP A 787 14.94 -17.85 5.55
N GLN A 788 14.64 -17.96 4.25
CA GLN A 788 15.50 -17.42 3.21
C GLN A 788 15.62 -15.90 3.28
N LEU A 789 14.53 -15.20 3.56
CA LEU A 789 14.56 -13.74 3.74
C LEU A 789 15.42 -13.34 4.93
N GLN A 790 15.24 -14.00 6.09
CA GLN A 790 16.04 -13.78 7.30
C GLN A 790 17.55 -13.95 7.04
N LEU A 791 17.94 -14.95 6.25
CA LEU A 791 19.34 -15.23 5.92
C LEU A 791 19.92 -14.26 4.90
N ARG A 792 19.10 -13.69 4.01
CA ARG A 792 19.56 -12.88 2.86
C ARG A 792 19.60 -11.40 3.14
N HIS A 793 18.77 -10.87 4.04
CA HIS A 793 18.64 -9.43 4.23
C HIS A 793 18.35 -9.04 5.68
N SER A 794 19.08 -8.04 6.18
CA SER A 794 18.99 -7.59 7.57
C SER A 794 17.59 -7.09 7.94
N SER A 795 16.84 -6.46 7.03
CA SER A 795 15.47 -6.00 7.31
C SER A 795 14.52 -7.11 7.76
N TYR A 796 14.82 -8.37 7.42
CA TYR A 796 14.00 -9.54 7.75
C TYR A 796 14.55 -10.32 8.96
N HIS A 797 15.47 -9.74 9.75
CA HIS A 797 16.09 -10.46 10.88
C HIS A 797 15.06 -10.94 11.93
N HIS A 798 13.91 -10.27 12.01
CA HIS A 798 12.88 -10.44 13.04
C HIS A 798 11.82 -11.50 12.71
N VAL A 799 11.79 -12.05 11.50
CA VAL A 799 10.69 -12.92 11.05
C VAL A 799 10.58 -14.24 11.81
N ASP A 800 11.55 -14.57 12.67
CA ASP A 800 11.50 -15.70 13.59
C ASP A 800 10.53 -15.48 14.77
N ILE A 801 10.12 -14.24 15.07
CA ILE A 801 9.11 -13.96 16.10
C ILE A 801 7.78 -14.67 15.79
N PHE A 802 7.40 -14.73 14.51
CA PHE A 802 6.14 -15.29 14.04
C PHE A 802 6.01 -16.81 14.29
N LEU A 803 7.13 -17.53 14.42
CA LEU A 803 7.12 -18.93 14.80
C LEU A 803 6.57 -19.15 16.23
N GLY A 804 6.74 -18.16 17.09
CA GLY A 804 6.27 -18.16 18.47
C GLY A 804 4.76 -18.05 18.58
N GLU A 805 4.08 -17.44 17.60
CA GLU A 805 2.63 -17.20 17.59
C GLU A 805 1.83 -18.49 17.40
N ILE A 806 2.41 -19.47 16.70
CA ILE A 806 1.83 -20.81 16.50
C ILE A 806 1.61 -21.53 17.84
N LEU A 807 2.42 -21.22 18.85
CA LEU A 807 2.43 -21.90 20.13
C LEU A 807 1.06 -21.88 20.83
N GLY A 808 0.33 -20.76 20.74
CA GLY A 808 -0.99 -20.63 21.34
C GLY A 808 -2.00 -21.63 20.79
N ALA A 809 -2.04 -21.78 19.47
CA ALA A 809 -2.90 -22.75 18.81
C ALA A 809 -2.52 -24.19 19.18
N VAL A 810 -1.22 -24.51 19.23
CA VAL A 810 -0.73 -25.85 19.60
C VAL A 810 -1.08 -26.21 21.05
N ILE A 811 -0.93 -25.26 21.97
CA ILE A 811 -1.35 -25.42 23.37
C ILE A 811 -2.84 -25.69 23.46
N LEU A 812 -3.65 -24.93 22.72
CA LEU A 812 -5.11 -25.03 22.75
C LEU A 812 -5.58 -26.38 22.18
N GLY A 813 -4.91 -26.89 21.15
CA GLY A 813 -5.16 -28.22 20.58
C GLY A 813 -4.87 -29.38 21.55
N GLY A 814 -4.09 -29.15 22.62
CA GLY A 814 -4.00 -30.06 23.77
C GLY A 814 -3.42 -31.43 23.46
N HIS A 815 -2.09 -31.57 23.57
CA HIS A 815 -1.40 -32.86 23.43
C HIS A 815 -0.69 -33.27 24.73
N SER A 816 -0.89 -34.52 25.18
CA SER A 816 -0.40 -35.01 26.47
C SER A 816 1.13 -34.97 26.62
N HIS A 817 1.87 -34.93 25.52
CA HIS A 817 3.35 -34.91 25.54
C HIS A 817 3.95 -33.49 25.60
N LEU A 818 3.13 -32.43 25.60
CA LEU A 818 3.62 -31.05 25.73
C LEU A 818 4.10 -30.71 27.14
N ASN A 819 3.68 -31.46 28.17
CA ASN A 819 4.08 -31.30 29.58
C ASN A 819 4.00 -29.84 30.07
N LEU A 820 2.84 -29.21 29.87
CA LEU A 820 2.63 -27.80 30.19
C LEU A 820 2.60 -27.57 31.71
N THR A 821 3.37 -26.59 32.18
CA THR A 821 3.32 -26.12 33.58
C THR A 821 2.88 -24.67 33.65
N TYR A 822 2.17 -24.33 34.73
CA TYR A 822 1.59 -23.01 34.93
C TYR A 822 1.84 -22.51 36.34
N ASN A 823 1.89 -21.19 36.48
CA ASN A 823 1.98 -20.50 37.75
C ASN A 823 1.09 -19.26 37.72
N PHE A 824 0.61 -18.81 38.88
CA PHE A 824 -0.18 -17.59 38.97
C PHE A 824 0.71 -16.43 39.40
N LYS A 825 0.64 -15.31 38.69
CA LYS A 825 1.41 -14.10 38.99
C LYS A 825 0.51 -12.87 39.00
N PRO A 826 0.69 -11.92 39.93
CA PRO A 826 -0.07 -10.67 39.93
C PRO A 826 0.57 -9.69 38.94
N LEU A 827 -0.06 -9.54 37.77
CA LEU A 827 0.48 -8.79 36.63
C LEU A 827 -0.25 -7.47 36.41
N LYS A 828 0.49 -6.45 35.98
CA LYS A 828 -0.02 -5.13 35.60
C LYS A 828 0.66 -4.61 34.35
N ILE A 829 -0.10 -3.91 33.51
CA ILE A 829 0.38 -3.32 32.26
C ILE A 829 0.74 -1.85 32.48
N VAL A 830 1.93 -1.46 32.04
CA VAL A 830 2.35 -0.04 32.00
C VAL A 830 1.83 0.57 30.69
N ALA A 831 0.69 1.25 30.75
CA ALA A 831 0.11 1.92 29.58
C ALA A 831 0.32 3.45 29.56
N ASP A 832 0.73 4.01 30.69
CA ASP A 832 0.94 5.44 30.88
C ASP A 832 2.46 5.74 30.87
N GLY A 833 2.87 6.81 30.18
CA GLY A 833 4.27 7.26 30.17
C GLY A 833 4.90 7.41 28.77
N GLY A 834 6.25 7.49 28.76
CA GLY A 834 7.05 7.61 27.54
C GLY A 834 7.12 6.30 26.76
N ILE A 835 7.47 6.40 25.47
CA ILE A 835 7.53 5.23 24.56
C ILE A 835 8.54 4.15 25.02
N SER A 836 9.48 4.49 25.90
CA SER A 836 10.52 3.58 26.41
C SER A 836 10.00 2.48 27.33
N ASN A 837 8.89 2.71 28.05
CA ASN A 837 8.43 1.80 29.09
C ASN A 837 6.99 1.31 28.85
N VAL A 838 6.29 1.92 27.89
CA VAL A 838 4.90 1.57 27.58
C VAL A 838 4.82 0.14 27.02
N GLY A 839 3.80 -0.60 27.41
CA GLY A 839 3.59 -2.00 27.03
C GLY A 839 4.37 -3.01 27.88
N GLN A 840 5.10 -2.55 28.91
CA GLN A 840 5.77 -3.43 29.87
C GLN A 840 4.75 -4.15 30.76
N ILE A 841 4.99 -5.42 31.05
CA ILE A 841 4.22 -6.18 32.04
C ILE A 841 5.07 -6.31 33.31
N ILE A 842 4.60 -5.73 34.42
CA ILE A 842 5.28 -5.79 35.71
C ILE A 842 4.53 -6.71 36.68
N ILE A 843 5.26 -7.25 37.64
CA ILE A 843 4.68 -7.95 38.79
C ILE A 843 4.35 -6.90 39.85
N ASP A 844 3.07 -6.77 40.21
CA ASP A 844 2.58 -5.78 41.18
C ASP A 844 1.69 -6.51 42.19
N GLU A 845 2.22 -6.81 43.38
CA GLU A 845 1.52 -7.57 44.43
C GLU A 845 0.31 -6.81 45.02
N GLU A 846 0.25 -5.48 44.88
CA GLU A 846 -0.83 -4.66 45.44
C GLU A 846 -1.96 -4.42 44.45
N GLN A 847 -1.63 -4.14 43.19
CA GLN A 847 -2.58 -3.71 42.16
C GLN A 847 -2.63 -4.64 40.94
N GLY A 848 -1.77 -5.66 40.88
CA GLY A 848 -1.72 -6.60 39.77
C GLY A 848 -2.86 -7.62 39.81
N LYS A 849 -3.40 -7.94 38.63
CA LYS A 849 -4.38 -9.04 38.49
C LYS A 849 -3.66 -10.37 38.53
N LEU A 850 -4.19 -11.32 39.29
CA LEU A 850 -3.70 -12.68 39.27
C LEU A 850 -3.98 -13.35 37.91
N VAL A 851 -2.93 -13.60 37.14
CA VAL A 851 -2.96 -14.17 35.79
C VAL A 851 -2.26 -15.52 35.79
N LYS A 852 -2.81 -16.50 35.07
CA LYS A 852 -2.17 -17.82 34.87
C LYS A 852 -1.10 -17.68 33.80
N VAL A 853 0.17 -17.80 34.17
CA VAL A 853 1.33 -17.68 33.28
C VAL A 853 1.89 -19.06 32.98
N MET A 854 2.12 -19.35 31.70
CA MET A 854 2.78 -20.58 31.30
C MET A 854 4.30 -20.52 31.51
N GLU A 855 4.89 -21.56 32.09
CA GLU A 855 6.33 -21.58 32.44
C GLU A 855 7.16 -22.50 31.54
N SER A 856 6.58 -23.61 31.06
CA SER A 856 7.34 -24.58 30.26
C SER A 856 6.48 -25.29 29.21
N VAL A 857 7.17 -25.69 28.13
CA VAL A 857 6.66 -26.52 27.04
C VAL A 857 7.76 -27.48 26.62
N ASN A 858 7.39 -28.72 26.28
CA ASN A 858 8.30 -29.67 25.64
C ASN A 858 8.50 -29.29 24.16
N VAL A 859 9.61 -28.62 23.86
CA VAL A 859 9.93 -28.09 22.52
C VAL A 859 10.02 -29.18 21.45
N ALA A 860 10.54 -30.37 21.78
CA ALA A 860 10.61 -31.46 20.81
C ALA A 860 9.22 -31.98 20.45
N ALA A 861 8.39 -32.22 21.48
CA ALA A 861 7.01 -32.65 21.28
C ALA A 861 6.17 -31.59 20.55
N TYR A 862 6.44 -30.31 20.76
CA TYR A 862 5.80 -29.22 20.03
C TYR A 862 6.00 -29.33 18.52
N TYR A 863 7.26 -29.43 18.05
CA TYR A 863 7.53 -29.51 16.62
C TYR A 863 7.03 -30.81 16.00
N ASP A 864 7.15 -31.93 16.72
CA ASP A 864 6.61 -33.22 16.27
C ASP A 864 5.10 -33.15 16.10
N HIS A 865 4.39 -32.63 17.09
CA HIS A 865 2.93 -32.53 17.05
C HIS A 865 2.43 -31.58 15.97
N PHE A 866 3.04 -30.39 15.84
CA PHE A 866 2.69 -29.45 14.77
C PHE A 866 2.82 -30.08 13.38
N ALA A 867 3.94 -30.75 13.11
CA ALA A 867 4.17 -31.40 11.82
C ALA A 867 3.25 -32.59 11.59
N GLU A 868 2.93 -33.37 12.63
CA GLU A 868 1.98 -34.49 12.57
C GLU A 868 0.58 -34.02 12.18
N VAL A 869 0.05 -33.00 12.88
CA VAL A 869 -1.28 -32.43 12.62
C VAL A 869 -1.38 -31.89 11.20
N LEU A 870 -0.39 -31.13 10.72
CA LEU A 870 -0.43 -30.60 9.36
C LEU A 870 -0.39 -31.71 8.29
N ARG A 871 0.25 -32.84 8.56
CA ARG A 871 0.40 -33.96 7.61
C ARG A 871 -0.77 -34.94 7.61
N ASP A 872 -1.65 -34.87 8.62
CA ASP A 872 -2.82 -35.74 8.72
C ASP A 872 -3.69 -35.60 7.46
N GLN A 873 -4.18 -36.71 6.90
CA GLN A 873 -5.03 -36.70 5.72
C GLN A 873 -6.52 -36.53 6.06
N ASN A 874 -6.91 -36.77 7.31
CA ASN A 874 -8.33 -36.86 7.69
C ASN A 874 -9.09 -35.52 7.55
N GLN A 875 -8.36 -34.40 7.66
CA GLN A 875 -8.90 -33.04 7.51
C GLN A 875 -7.99 -32.23 6.60
N SER A 876 -7.75 -32.69 5.37
CA SER A 876 -6.94 -31.95 4.40
C SER A 876 -7.77 -30.95 3.60
N ALA A 877 -7.11 -30.05 2.88
CA ALA A 877 -7.75 -29.09 1.99
C ALA A 877 -8.75 -29.77 1.01
N VAL A 878 -9.89 -29.13 0.79
CA VAL A 878 -10.89 -29.53 -0.21
C VAL A 878 -10.45 -29.14 -1.61
N ILE A 879 -9.70 -28.05 -1.71
CA ILE A 879 -9.06 -27.57 -2.92
C ILE A 879 -7.69 -27.02 -2.56
N GLY A 880 -6.63 -27.68 -2.96
CA GLY A 880 -5.29 -27.50 -2.39
C GLY A 880 -4.48 -26.33 -2.92
N SER A 881 -4.86 -25.76 -4.08
CA SER A 881 -4.12 -24.65 -4.70
C SER A 881 -4.96 -23.93 -5.74
N PHE A 882 -4.50 -22.74 -6.15
CA PHE A 882 -5.06 -22.06 -7.31
C PHE A 882 -4.93 -22.90 -8.59
N GLN A 883 -3.80 -23.59 -8.79
CA GLN A 883 -3.59 -24.44 -9.98
C GLN A 883 -4.64 -25.54 -10.09
N GLU A 884 -4.97 -26.20 -8.96
CA GLU A 884 -6.04 -27.19 -8.91
C GLU A 884 -7.41 -26.57 -9.23
N GLN A 885 -7.66 -25.33 -8.77
CA GLN A 885 -8.87 -24.58 -9.09
C GLN A 885 -8.96 -24.21 -10.57
N GLU A 886 -7.85 -23.80 -11.19
CA GLU A 886 -7.78 -23.56 -12.63
C GLU A 886 -8.11 -24.84 -13.42
N ASP A 887 -7.58 -25.98 -13.01
CA ASP A 887 -7.86 -27.27 -13.68
C ASP A 887 -9.36 -27.61 -13.60
N ILE A 888 -10.00 -27.33 -12.46
CA ILE A 888 -11.45 -27.48 -12.28
C ILE A 888 -12.23 -26.53 -13.20
N TRP A 889 -11.84 -25.25 -13.28
CA TRP A 889 -12.55 -24.27 -14.12
C TRP A 889 -12.28 -24.43 -15.63
N ASN A 890 -11.22 -25.15 -16.01
CA ASN A 890 -10.93 -25.49 -17.41
C ASN A 890 -11.54 -26.82 -17.86
N THR A 891 -11.95 -27.68 -16.92
CA THR A 891 -12.47 -29.02 -17.23
C THR A 891 -14.01 -29.02 -17.20
N PRO A 892 -14.70 -29.60 -18.20
CA PRO A 892 -16.15 -29.73 -18.16
C PRO A 892 -16.59 -30.49 -16.90
N PRO A 893 -17.68 -30.09 -16.23
CA PRO A 893 -18.20 -30.85 -15.10
C PRO A 893 -18.44 -32.29 -15.52
N LYS A 894 -17.97 -33.26 -14.73
CA LYS A 894 -18.30 -34.68 -14.97
C LYS A 894 -19.82 -34.80 -14.98
N GLN A 895 -20.40 -35.18 -16.11
CA GLN A 895 -21.81 -35.55 -16.19
C GLN A 895 -21.98 -36.77 -15.28
N ASN A 896 -22.70 -36.60 -14.17
CA ASN A 896 -23.12 -37.75 -13.36
C ASN A 896 -24.00 -38.63 -14.25
N ILE A 897 -23.47 -39.78 -14.68
CA ILE A 897 -24.20 -40.88 -15.30
C ILE A 897 -24.82 -41.72 -14.19
#